data_AF-A0A517YNL2-F1
#
_entry.id   AF-A0A517YNL2-F1
#
_cell.length_a   1.000
_cell.length_b   1.000
_cell.length_c   1.000
_cell.angle_alpha   90.00
_cell.angle_beta   90.00
_cell.angle_gamma   90.00
#
_symmetry.space_group_name_H-M   'P 1'
#
loop_
_entity.id
_entity.type
_entity.pdbx_description
1 polymer ?
#
loop_
_entity_poly.entity_id
_entity_poly.type
_entity_poly.pdbx_seq_one_letter_code
_entity_poly.pdbx_strand_id
1 'polypeptide(L)'
;MFRLPLPTLGLLLLLGQVAQAADSQSPSFAYDVVPTFYKLGCSAGECHGSFSGKGNFRLSLFAAVPEDDFLEVRGAFGRRLDLNHPRQSLLLQKPTGKVPHGGGVRLAVDSPEYALLEAWIKAGANHDAADSPQLKSIRIEPAQLVAKKSVPSEPLKVFARFSDNSERDVSAYARYETLDSGTANVASDGRVTTLRVGDTNILAHFAGQIAFVPVLSPGELPKNATFPDEPLSDAVDQLVAGKLRQLNILPAELCSDNDFLRRVYLDVVGRLPTPAEVREFVADAAPDKRARVIDQLLLDPLYSAVWANKLCDAMGADNRTMYDESVYRIYDWMRNRFDRNVPWDQIVRGAITGTVADGRSDAELIADNNRRTEARKKQAEAQKAGIKVEPVLAELTDLPFRCGPATRNTLEDFTFNLKFRVQAGERKGQMDARPLAQHVATAFLGVRLECAECHKHPHDRWSQQDFLSFTAAFSYVGRGVSQEMRDKKLNYINGVFVSEKPLEEFLDPRTGEVLPPRPLDGPVIEIKPGIDPRAEVWKWMVSPENPYFAKAMVNRVWAHYFGRGLIEPADALAAANPPSHPAVMDELTREFVSSGYDLRKLHRRILNTRTYQRDWATNTTNHDDERNFSHRVLRRMSAETVLDALADITATPLKMDLLVYGGPKDNRTVTRAIEMPLSRPRGDDTYVLRIFDKPQRTQSCDCERSSMPNLSQSMYFYNDTALIEKITAPEGRLSKLLKDVSDNNALLDELYLLTLARVATSLEREQATKYLSGVSSRAEGFEDLFWSLLNRQEFLVTH
;
A
#
# COMPACT_ATOMS: atom_id res chain seq x y z
N MET A 1 -5.68 -83.22 38.37
CA MET A 1 -4.33 -83.80 38.56
C MET A 1 -3.39 -82.69 39.03
N PHE A 2 -2.77 -82.88 40.21
CA PHE A 2 -1.61 -82.18 40.84
C PHE A 2 -1.62 -80.63 40.93
N ARG A 3 -1.88 -80.03 42.11
CA ARG A 3 -1.03 -79.76 43.31
C ARG A 3 -0.02 -78.58 43.16
N LEU A 4 -0.30 -77.52 43.95
CA LEU A 4 0.47 -76.37 44.53
C LEU A 4 1.99 -76.57 44.81
N PRO A 5 2.86 -75.53 45.08
CA PRO A 5 2.60 -74.37 45.98
C PRO A 5 3.27 -72.97 45.72
N LEU A 6 2.85 -71.99 46.55
CA LEU A 6 3.35 -70.63 46.90
C LEU A 6 4.89 -70.49 47.11
N PRO A 7 5.55 -69.28 47.16
CA PRO A 7 5.13 -68.15 48.04
C PRO A 7 5.56 -66.68 47.71
N THR A 8 5.15 -65.79 48.64
CA THR A 8 5.79 -64.53 49.13
C THR A 8 5.60 -63.18 48.42
N LEU A 9 4.79 -62.33 49.08
CA LEU A 9 4.92 -60.87 49.11
C LEU A 9 6.33 -60.46 49.60
N GLY A 10 6.95 -59.48 48.92
CA GLY A 10 8.19 -58.84 49.35
C GLY A 10 8.39 -57.51 48.62
N LEU A 11 8.08 -56.43 49.33
CA LEU A 11 8.32 -55.03 48.97
C LEU A 11 9.84 -54.80 48.76
N LEU A 12 10.24 -54.21 47.63
CA LEU A 12 11.58 -53.62 47.47
C LEU A 12 11.49 -52.36 46.61
N LEU A 13 11.61 -51.22 47.29
CA LEU A 13 11.93 -49.93 46.71
C LEU A 13 13.22 -50.05 45.88
N LEU A 14 13.13 -49.81 44.58
CA LEU A 14 14.27 -49.44 43.76
C LEU A 14 14.05 -48.00 43.29
N LEU A 15 14.66 -47.09 44.06
CA LEU A 15 14.98 -45.73 43.64
C LEU A 15 15.86 -45.83 42.39
N GLY A 16 15.23 -45.82 41.22
CA GLY A 16 15.91 -45.56 39.96
C GLY A 16 16.24 -44.08 39.88
N GLN A 17 17.50 -43.73 40.16
CA GLN A 17 18.08 -42.45 39.76
C GLN A 17 17.93 -42.31 38.25
N VAL A 18 16.98 -41.50 37.81
CA VAL A 18 17.05 -40.88 36.49
C VAL A 18 18.10 -39.79 36.62
N ALA A 19 19.37 -40.18 36.41
CA ALA A 19 20.42 -39.21 36.14
C ALA A 19 20.06 -38.56 34.79
N GLN A 20 19.39 -37.42 34.87
CA GLN A 20 19.28 -36.49 33.75
C GLN A 20 20.70 -36.06 33.39
N ALA A 21 21.22 -36.60 32.29
CA ALA A 21 22.35 -36.00 31.61
C ALA A 21 21.89 -34.62 31.13
N ALA A 22 22.10 -33.61 31.97
CA ALA A 22 22.02 -32.22 31.58
C ALA A 22 23.23 -31.98 30.68
N ASP A 23 22.99 -31.97 29.37
CA ASP A 23 23.99 -31.59 28.39
C ASP A 23 24.50 -30.19 28.75
N SER A 24 25.77 -30.10 29.10
CA SER A 24 26.42 -28.89 29.62
C SER A 24 26.79 -27.94 28.48
N GLN A 25 25.84 -27.61 27.61
CA GLN A 25 26.04 -26.66 26.53
C GLN A 25 25.83 -25.24 27.09
N SER A 26 26.85 -24.38 26.94
CA SER A 26 26.74 -22.96 27.30
C SER A 26 25.55 -22.35 26.53
N PRO A 27 24.73 -21.48 27.16
CA PRO A 27 23.71 -20.74 26.44
C PRO A 27 24.30 -19.99 25.25
N SER A 28 23.56 -20.00 24.13
CA SER A 28 23.92 -19.26 22.93
C SER A 28 23.75 -17.76 23.15
N PHE A 29 24.75 -16.97 22.75
CA PHE A 29 24.63 -15.53 22.88
C PHE A 29 23.58 -14.97 21.92
N ALA A 30 23.68 -15.33 20.64
CA ALA A 30 22.82 -14.85 19.57
C ALA A 30 21.38 -15.36 19.67
N TYR A 31 21.18 -16.59 20.14
CA TYR A 31 19.85 -17.25 20.09
C TYR A 31 19.18 -17.45 21.46
N ASP A 32 19.89 -17.26 22.57
CA ASP A 32 19.29 -17.31 23.91
C ASP A 32 19.37 -15.95 24.63
N VAL A 33 20.57 -15.37 24.71
CA VAL A 33 20.84 -14.16 25.50
C VAL A 33 20.26 -12.90 24.84
N VAL A 34 20.59 -12.67 23.57
CA VAL A 34 20.16 -11.49 22.82
C VAL A 34 18.62 -11.42 22.66
N PRO A 35 17.92 -12.51 22.30
CA PRO A 35 16.45 -12.53 22.27
C PRO A 35 15.82 -12.26 23.64
N THR A 36 16.45 -12.74 24.72
CA THR A 36 15.99 -12.46 26.09
C THR A 36 16.04 -10.97 26.41
N PHE A 37 17.08 -10.23 25.99
CA PHE A 37 17.09 -8.77 26.15
C PHE A 37 15.90 -8.09 25.46
N TYR A 38 15.50 -8.60 24.29
CA TYR A 38 14.37 -8.05 23.56
C TYR A 38 13.02 -8.40 24.18
N LYS A 39 12.86 -9.65 24.66
CA LYS A 39 11.69 -10.11 25.41
C LYS A 39 11.44 -9.26 26.66
N LEU A 40 12.50 -8.91 27.38
CA LEU A 40 12.44 -8.05 28.57
C LEU A 40 12.27 -6.55 28.24
N GLY A 41 12.29 -6.18 26.96
CA GLY A 41 12.18 -4.80 26.48
C GLY A 41 13.46 -3.97 26.63
N CYS A 42 14.59 -4.56 27.01
CA CYS A 42 15.85 -3.85 27.21
C CYS A 42 16.39 -3.25 25.90
N SER A 43 16.28 -4.00 24.79
CA SER A 43 16.68 -3.57 23.44
C SER A 43 15.54 -2.93 22.64
N ALA A 44 14.48 -2.47 23.30
CA ALA A 44 13.44 -1.66 22.65
C ALA A 44 13.91 -0.22 22.38
N GLY A 45 13.27 0.45 21.42
CA GLY A 45 13.64 1.79 20.94
C GLY A 45 13.55 2.90 21.99
N GLU A 46 12.84 2.69 23.09
CA GLU A 46 12.75 3.63 24.22
C GLU A 46 13.94 3.50 25.20
N CYS A 47 14.64 2.36 25.15
CA CYS A 47 15.70 1.98 26.10
C CYS A 47 17.05 1.87 25.37
N HIS A 48 17.76 0.74 25.52
CA HIS A 48 19.09 0.55 24.95
C HIS A 48 19.06 0.33 23.43
N GLY A 49 17.90 0.01 22.85
CA GLY A 49 17.69 -0.07 21.40
C GLY A 49 17.54 1.28 20.70
N SER A 50 17.48 2.39 21.45
CA SER A 50 17.40 3.75 20.87
C SER A 50 18.64 4.07 20.03
N PHE A 51 18.50 5.00 19.08
CA PHE A 51 19.60 5.39 18.17
C PHE A 51 20.88 5.81 18.92
N SER A 52 20.76 6.52 20.04
CA SER A 52 21.90 6.91 20.89
C SER A 52 22.20 5.92 22.02
N GLY A 53 21.39 4.89 22.19
CA GLY A 53 21.39 4.05 23.40
C GLY A 53 21.04 4.83 24.66
N LYS A 54 21.18 4.18 25.82
CA LYS A 54 20.97 4.81 27.14
C LYS A 54 22.12 4.48 28.07
N GLY A 55 22.65 5.50 28.75
CA GLY A 55 23.74 5.32 29.71
C GLY A 55 25.00 4.71 29.11
N ASN A 56 25.39 5.17 27.92
CA ASN A 56 26.53 4.66 27.12
C ASN A 56 26.46 3.16 26.85
N PHE A 57 25.25 2.59 26.81
CA PHE A 57 24.99 1.21 26.46
C PHE A 57 23.94 1.18 25.37
N ARG A 58 24.33 0.62 24.21
CA ARG A 58 23.48 0.52 23.03
C ARG A 58 23.34 -0.95 22.66
N LEU A 59 22.11 -1.39 22.50
CA LEU A 59 21.81 -2.72 21.95
C LEU A 59 21.21 -2.54 20.56
N SER A 60 21.39 -3.53 19.71
CA SER A 60 20.70 -3.64 18.45
C SER A 60 19.19 -3.68 18.68
N LEU A 61 18.48 -2.85 17.93
CA LEU A 61 17.03 -2.77 18.04
C LEU A 61 16.41 -4.10 17.58
N PHE A 62 15.48 -4.67 18.35
CA PHE A 62 14.83 -5.97 18.07
C PHE A 62 15.72 -7.21 18.13
N ALA A 63 16.86 -7.16 18.84
CA ALA A 63 17.79 -8.30 18.91
C ALA A 63 18.24 -8.73 17.51
N ALA A 64 18.54 -7.72 16.68
CA ALA A 64 18.70 -7.85 15.25
C ALA A 64 20.13 -8.14 14.80
N VAL A 65 21.12 -7.71 15.58
CA VAL A 65 22.54 -7.77 15.22
C VAL A 65 23.33 -8.23 16.46
N PRO A 66 23.30 -9.55 16.78
CA PRO A 66 23.96 -10.10 17.96
C PRO A 66 25.43 -9.72 18.10
N GLU A 67 26.15 -9.58 17.00
CA GLU A 67 27.57 -9.30 16.97
C GLU A 67 27.86 -7.90 17.55
N ASP A 68 26.99 -6.93 17.27
CA ASP A 68 27.08 -5.57 17.82
C ASP A 68 26.66 -5.57 19.29
N ASP A 69 25.60 -6.32 19.63
CA ASP A 69 25.17 -6.53 21.01
C ASP A 69 26.28 -7.13 21.87
N PHE A 70 27.04 -8.08 21.31
CA PHE A 70 28.15 -8.72 22.01
C PHE A 70 29.27 -7.73 22.33
N LEU A 71 29.65 -6.91 21.34
CA LEU A 71 30.67 -5.87 21.53
C LEU A 71 30.24 -4.84 22.59
N GLU A 72 28.96 -4.50 22.66
CA GLU A 72 28.41 -3.56 23.64
C GLU A 72 28.31 -4.16 25.05
N VAL A 73 27.94 -5.43 25.13
CA VAL A 73 27.87 -6.19 26.39
C VAL A 73 29.28 -6.47 26.93
N ARG A 74 30.27 -6.73 26.06
CA ARG A 74 31.67 -7.06 26.44
C ARG A 74 32.62 -5.84 26.51
N GLY A 75 32.47 -4.83 25.65
CA GLY A 75 33.39 -3.68 25.51
C GLY A 75 33.01 -2.47 26.37
N ALA A 76 33.81 -1.40 26.50
CA ALA A 76 35.26 -1.21 26.38
C ALA A 76 35.96 -1.12 27.77
N PHE A 77 35.28 -1.53 28.85
CA PHE A 77 35.78 -1.33 30.23
C PHE A 77 35.46 -2.47 31.21
N GLY A 78 34.90 -3.61 30.77
CA GLY A 78 34.52 -4.69 31.69
C GLY A 78 33.51 -4.30 32.78
N ARG A 79 32.89 -3.11 32.71
CA ARG A 79 32.03 -2.56 33.78
C ARG A 79 30.68 -3.28 33.91
N ARG A 80 30.24 -4.03 32.88
CA ARG A 80 28.89 -4.61 32.81
C ARG A 80 28.82 -6.05 33.29
N LEU A 81 29.93 -6.77 33.18
CA LEU A 81 30.05 -8.18 33.49
C LEU A 81 31.14 -8.39 34.54
N ASP A 82 30.81 -9.06 35.63
CA ASP A 82 31.79 -9.62 36.55
C ASP A 82 31.77 -11.15 36.38
N LEU A 83 32.78 -11.67 35.68
CA LEU A 83 32.87 -13.11 35.39
C LEU A 83 33.23 -13.94 36.65
N ASN A 84 33.86 -13.31 37.65
CA ASN A 84 34.23 -13.98 38.90
C ASN A 84 33.04 -14.00 39.88
N HIS A 85 32.21 -12.95 39.86
CA HIS A 85 30.98 -12.86 40.62
C HIS A 85 29.79 -12.56 39.69
N PRO A 86 29.27 -13.56 38.95
CA PRO A 86 28.22 -13.35 37.95
C PRO A 86 27.02 -12.51 38.43
N ARG A 87 26.56 -12.75 39.67
CA ARG A 87 25.45 -12.01 40.31
C ARG A 87 25.75 -10.54 40.61
N GLN A 88 27.01 -10.12 40.58
CA GLN A 88 27.45 -8.74 40.72
C GLN A 88 27.53 -7.99 39.38
N SER A 89 27.37 -8.69 38.25
CA SER A 89 27.30 -8.07 36.94
C SER A 89 26.18 -7.02 36.89
N LEU A 90 26.50 -5.80 36.45
CA LEU A 90 25.49 -4.74 36.28
C LEU A 90 24.38 -5.17 35.32
N LEU A 91 24.69 -6.07 34.37
CA LEU A 91 23.72 -6.68 33.46
C LEU A 91 22.59 -7.44 34.19
N LEU A 92 22.84 -7.96 35.40
CA LEU A 92 21.82 -8.59 36.25
C LEU A 92 21.28 -7.62 37.31
N GLN A 93 22.14 -6.79 37.92
CA GLN A 93 21.75 -5.92 39.04
C GLN A 93 20.81 -4.78 38.65
N LYS A 94 21.03 -4.15 37.47
CA LYS A 94 20.19 -3.04 37.01
C LYS A 94 18.76 -3.46 36.69
N PRO A 95 18.51 -4.47 35.82
CA PRO A 95 17.14 -4.84 35.50
C PRO A 95 16.40 -5.52 36.66
N THR A 96 17.11 -6.04 37.68
CA THR A 96 16.48 -6.53 38.92
C THR A 96 16.20 -5.43 39.96
N GLY A 97 16.60 -4.18 39.68
CA GLY A 97 16.44 -3.06 40.60
C GLY A 97 17.37 -3.07 41.82
N LYS A 98 18.35 -3.99 41.88
CA LYS A 98 19.38 -4.01 42.95
C LYS A 98 20.30 -2.80 42.89
N VAL A 99 20.47 -2.22 41.71
CA VAL A 99 21.17 -0.96 41.47
C VAL A 99 20.21 -0.01 40.73
N PRO A 100 20.22 1.31 41.02
CA PRO A 100 19.37 2.26 40.32
C PRO A 100 19.46 2.14 38.80
N HIS A 101 18.29 2.01 38.17
CA HIS A 101 18.15 1.85 36.73
C HIS A 101 16.99 2.70 36.23
N GLY A 102 17.27 3.64 35.34
CA GLY A 102 16.25 4.56 34.79
C GLY A 102 15.15 3.85 34.00
N GLY A 103 15.38 2.63 33.52
CA GLY A 103 14.36 1.81 32.84
C GLY A 103 13.44 1.03 33.80
N GLY A 104 13.63 1.15 35.12
CA GLY A 104 12.88 0.41 36.14
C GLY A 104 13.28 -1.06 36.25
N VAL A 105 12.48 -1.83 36.99
CA VAL A 105 12.63 -3.29 37.11
C VAL A 105 12.11 -3.95 35.84
N ARG A 106 12.95 -4.76 35.21
CA ARG A 106 12.68 -5.49 33.96
C ARG A 106 12.90 -7.00 34.10
N LEU A 107 13.56 -7.46 35.16
CA LEU A 107 13.94 -8.85 35.37
C LEU A 107 13.68 -9.25 36.82
N ALA A 108 12.97 -10.36 37.04
CA ALA A 108 12.80 -10.94 38.37
C ALA A 108 13.95 -11.90 38.69
N VAL A 109 14.40 -11.94 39.95
CA VAL A 109 15.60 -12.71 40.36
C VAL A 109 15.37 -14.22 40.27
N ASP A 110 14.13 -14.65 40.43
CA ASP A 110 13.67 -16.04 40.36
C ASP A 110 13.16 -16.44 38.97
N SER A 111 13.34 -15.59 37.96
CA SER A 111 12.85 -15.86 36.61
C SER A 111 13.79 -16.77 35.79
N PRO A 112 13.26 -17.55 34.84
CA PRO A 112 14.07 -18.33 33.90
C PRO A 112 15.08 -17.46 33.12
N GLU A 113 14.70 -16.23 32.77
CA GLU A 113 15.56 -15.28 32.09
C GLU A 113 16.77 -14.87 32.95
N TYR A 114 16.58 -14.71 34.27
CA TYR A 114 17.69 -14.43 35.18
C TYR A 114 18.65 -15.60 35.26
N ALA A 115 18.12 -16.81 35.40
CA ALA A 115 18.92 -18.04 35.44
C ALA A 115 19.72 -18.24 34.15
N LEU A 116 19.12 -17.97 32.98
CA LEU A 116 19.78 -18.02 31.68
C LEU A 116 20.96 -17.04 31.60
N LEU A 117 20.72 -15.77 31.91
CA LEU A 117 21.76 -14.73 31.86
C LEU A 117 22.87 -15.04 32.87
N GLU A 118 22.54 -15.51 34.08
CA GLU A 118 23.53 -15.95 35.07
C GLU A 118 24.36 -17.14 34.56
N ALA A 119 23.72 -18.13 33.93
CA ALA A 119 24.40 -19.30 33.37
C ALA A 119 25.37 -18.92 32.24
N TRP A 120 24.96 -18.03 31.33
CA TRP A 120 25.83 -17.52 30.27
C TRP A 120 27.04 -16.76 30.81
N ILE A 121 26.85 -15.92 31.84
CA ILE A 121 27.95 -15.20 32.50
C ILE A 121 28.91 -16.19 33.19
N LYS A 122 28.37 -17.19 33.91
CA LYS A 122 29.15 -18.27 34.52
C LYS A 122 29.98 -19.07 33.51
N ALA A 123 29.45 -19.25 32.30
CA ALA A 123 30.14 -19.92 31.20
C ALA A 123 31.20 -19.05 30.50
N GLY A 124 31.48 -17.85 31.03
CA GLY A 124 32.53 -16.94 30.53
C GLY A 124 32.01 -15.81 29.63
N ALA A 125 30.69 -15.71 29.44
CA ALA A 125 30.05 -14.70 28.60
C ALA A 125 30.64 -14.63 27.18
N ASN A 126 30.77 -15.80 26.53
CA ASN A 126 31.35 -15.92 25.21
C ASN A 126 30.29 -15.72 24.11
N HIS A 127 30.76 -15.32 22.92
CA HIS A 127 29.94 -15.34 21.71
C HIS A 127 29.82 -16.78 21.21
N ASP A 128 28.82 -17.05 20.39
CA ASP A 128 28.72 -18.30 19.66
C ASP A 128 29.95 -18.52 18.76
N ALA A 129 30.29 -19.79 18.51
CA ALA A 129 31.39 -20.13 17.60
C ALA A 129 31.08 -19.66 16.17
N ALA A 130 32.12 -19.27 15.42
CA ALA A 130 31.95 -18.68 14.08
C ALA A 130 31.27 -19.63 13.07
N ASP A 131 31.36 -20.94 13.28
CA ASP A 131 30.76 -21.99 12.46
C ASP A 131 29.37 -22.46 12.99
N SER A 132 28.83 -21.79 14.01
CA SER A 132 27.52 -22.12 14.57
C SER A 132 26.42 -21.99 13.51
N PRO A 133 25.42 -22.91 13.49
CA PRO A 133 24.28 -22.82 12.60
C PRO A 133 23.57 -21.46 12.69
N GLN A 134 23.29 -20.87 11.54
CA GLN A 134 22.67 -19.55 11.44
C GLN A 134 21.15 -19.67 11.31
N LEU A 135 20.40 -18.84 12.04
CA LEU A 135 18.94 -18.82 11.97
C LEU A 135 18.47 -18.47 10.54
N LYS A 136 17.60 -19.30 9.98
CA LYS A 136 17.02 -19.10 8.64
C LYS A 136 15.60 -18.58 8.70
N SER A 137 14.77 -19.12 9.58
CA SER A 137 13.37 -18.70 9.72
C SER A 137 12.79 -19.12 11.06
N ILE A 138 11.63 -18.56 11.39
CA ILE A 138 10.79 -19.03 12.49
C ILE A 138 9.38 -19.35 11.97
N ARG A 139 8.67 -20.23 12.65
CA ARG A 139 7.23 -20.49 12.44
C ARG A 139 6.51 -20.54 13.76
N ILE A 140 5.20 -20.34 13.73
CA ILE A 140 4.31 -20.47 14.88
C ILE A 140 3.42 -21.71 14.69
N GLU A 141 3.21 -22.47 15.76
CA GLU A 141 2.25 -23.56 15.81
C GLU A 141 1.16 -23.28 16.88
N PRO A 142 -0.13 -23.50 16.56
CA PRO A 142 -0.66 -23.94 15.26
C PRO A 142 -0.53 -22.86 14.16
N ALA A 143 -0.57 -23.27 12.89
CA ALA A 143 -0.48 -22.35 11.74
C ALA A 143 -1.69 -21.37 11.62
N GLN A 144 -2.79 -21.69 12.29
CA GLN A 144 -3.95 -20.84 12.50
C GLN A 144 -4.58 -21.21 13.84
N LEU A 145 -5.00 -20.19 14.60
CA LEU A 145 -5.70 -20.39 15.87
C LEU A 145 -7.16 -19.97 15.73
N VAL A 146 -8.09 -20.87 16.04
CA VAL A 146 -9.50 -20.53 16.22
C VAL A 146 -9.79 -20.52 17.72
N ALA A 147 -10.10 -19.35 18.27
CA ALA A 147 -10.26 -19.16 19.71
C ALA A 147 -11.65 -18.67 20.06
N LYS A 148 -12.25 -19.28 21.08
CA LYS A 148 -13.54 -18.83 21.64
C LYS A 148 -13.34 -17.50 22.37
N LYS A 149 -14.27 -16.57 22.16
CA LYS A 149 -14.29 -15.26 22.82
C LYS A 149 -14.07 -15.38 24.33
N SER A 150 -13.15 -14.58 24.86
CA SER A 150 -12.82 -14.47 26.28
C SER A 150 -12.27 -15.74 26.95
N VAL A 151 -11.88 -16.76 26.17
CA VAL A 151 -11.21 -17.96 26.68
C VAL A 151 -9.74 -17.93 26.27
N PRO A 152 -8.79 -17.92 27.22
CA PRO A 152 -7.37 -18.03 26.89
C PRO A 152 -7.05 -19.34 26.17
N SER A 153 -6.25 -19.26 25.11
CA SER A 153 -5.76 -20.42 24.38
C SER A 153 -4.67 -21.17 25.16
N GLU A 154 -4.27 -22.34 24.64
CA GLU A 154 -2.95 -22.88 24.95
C GLU A 154 -1.86 -21.90 24.46
N PRO A 155 -0.68 -21.85 25.13
CA PRO A 155 0.45 -21.08 24.66
C PRO A 155 0.83 -21.44 23.21
N LEU A 156 1.04 -20.43 22.37
CA LEU A 156 1.63 -20.61 21.05
C LEU A 156 3.04 -21.21 21.16
N LYS A 157 3.40 -22.06 20.21
CA LYS A 157 4.77 -22.57 20.08
C LYS A 157 5.49 -21.88 18.93
N VAL A 158 6.73 -21.48 19.16
CA VAL A 158 7.59 -20.87 18.14
C VAL A 158 8.78 -21.77 17.89
N PHE A 159 8.96 -22.17 16.64
CA PHE A 159 10.07 -23.02 16.22
C PHE A 159 11.01 -22.27 15.31
N ALA A 160 12.30 -22.30 15.63
CA ALA A 160 13.37 -21.73 14.84
C ALA A 160 14.04 -22.81 13.98
N ARG A 161 14.25 -22.54 12.69
CA ARG A 161 14.96 -23.40 11.75
C ARG A 161 16.31 -22.79 11.39
N PHE A 162 17.38 -23.59 11.48
CA PHE A 162 18.76 -23.14 11.26
C PHE A 162 19.33 -23.62 9.92
N SER A 163 20.51 -23.12 9.56
CA SER A 163 21.20 -23.37 8.29
C SER A 163 21.60 -24.83 8.06
N ASP A 164 21.74 -25.61 9.13
CA ASP A 164 21.99 -27.06 9.12
C ASP A 164 20.69 -27.88 9.05
N ASN A 165 19.54 -27.22 8.90
CA ASN A 165 18.19 -27.78 8.97
C ASN A 165 17.76 -28.29 10.35
N SER A 166 18.52 -28.04 11.41
CA SER A 166 18.04 -28.29 12.77
C SER A 166 16.87 -27.36 13.10
N GLU A 167 15.98 -27.84 13.97
CA GLU A 167 14.86 -27.06 14.50
C GLU A 167 14.87 -27.04 16.02
N ARG A 168 14.52 -25.90 16.60
CA ARG A 168 14.49 -25.70 18.05
C ARG A 168 13.21 -25.00 18.47
N ASP A 169 12.59 -25.47 19.55
CA ASP A 169 11.54 -24.74 20.25
C ASP A 169 12.16 -23.53 20.96
N VAL A 170 11.76 -22.34 20.54
CA VAL A 170 12.22 -21.05 21.04
C VAL A 170 11.10 -20.23 21.67
N SER A 171 9.97 -20.87 21.98
CA SER A 171 8.77 -20.22 22.55
C SER A 171 9.08 -19.43 23.82
N ALA A 172 10.02 -19.92 24.63
CA ALA A 172 10.44 -19.28 25.86
C ALA A 172 11.19 -17.96 25.65
N TYR A 173 11.77 -17.73 24.46
CA TYR A 173 12.55 -16.54 24.13
C TYR A 173 11.83 -15.59 23.17
N ALA A 174 10.77 -16.08 22.52
CA ALA A 174 9.96 -15.29 21.61
C ALA A 174 9.25 -14.14 22.34
N ARG A 175 9.14 -13.01 21.65
CA ARG A 175 8.27 -11.91 22.06
C ARG A 175 7.05 -11.88 21.17
N TYR A 176 5.88 -11.79 21.78
CA TYR A 176 4.60 -11.75 21.05
C TYR A 176 4.03 -10.34 20.97
N GLU A 177 3.35 -10.03 19.87
CA GLU A 177 2.64 -8.79 19.64
C GLU A 177 1.32 -9.07 18.90
N THR A 178 0.31 -8.24 19.10
CA THR A 178 -0.98 -8.31 18.37
C THR A 178 -1.09 -7.16 17.39
N LEU A 179 -1.50 -7.45 16.15
CA LEU A 179 -1.75 -6.39 15.16
C LEU A 179 -3.04 -5.62 15.42
N ASP A 180 -3.98 -6.22 16.14
CA ASP A 180 -5.23 -5.58 16.53
C ASP A 180 -5.66 -6.06 17.91
N SER A 181 -5.26 -5.30 18.92
CA SER A 181 -5.59 -5.52 20.33
C SER A 181 -7.08 -5.35 20.63
N GLY A 182 -7.86 -4.75 19.72
CA GLY A 182 -9.31 -4.72 19.80
C GLY A 182 -9.93 -6.11 19.53
N THR A 183 -9.27 -6.93 18.70
CA THR A 183 -9.72 -8.29 18.35
C THR A 183 -9.15 -9.37 19.25
N ALA A 184 -7.84 -9.36 19.50
CA ALA A 184 -7.22 -10.35 20.37
C ALA A 184 -5.98 -9.78 21.07
N ASN A 185 -5.76 -10.20 22.30
CA ASN A 185 -4.54 -9.93 23.05
C ASN A 185 -3.71 -11.21 23.18
N VAL A 186 -2.39 -11.04 23.25
CA VAL A 186 -1.44 -12.12 23.53
C VAL A 186 -0.64 -11.79 24.79
N ALA A 187 -0.56 -12.76 25.70
CA ALA A 187 0.26 -12.66 26.90
C ALA A 187 1.74 -12.95 26.58
N SER A 188 2.65 -12.59 27.49
CA SER A 188 4.09 -12.78 27.30
C SER A 188 4.53 -14.25 27.21
N ASP A 189 3.68 -15.17 27.64
CA ASP A 189 3.86 -16.62 27.52
C ASP A 189 3.27 -17.21 26.23
N GLY A 190 2.69 -16.38 25.36
CA GLY A 190 2.10 -16.80 24.09
C GLY A 190 0.63 -17.23 24.17
N ARG A 191 -0.05 -17.11 25.32
CA ARG A 191 -1.50 -17.36 25.39
C ARG A 191 -2.29 -16.24 24.73
N VAL A 192 -3.23 -16.59 23.87
CA VAL A 192 -4.07 -15.64 23.13
C VAL A 192 -5.47 -15.62 23.73
N THR A 193 -6.05 -14.43 23.90
CA THR A 193 -7.44 -14.24 24.31
C THR A 193 -8.15 -13.33 23.32
N THR A 194 -9.23 -13.82 22.69
CA THR A 194 -10.03 -13.03 21.75
C THR A 194 -11.08 -12.19 22.49
N LEU A 195 -11.32 -10.97 22.00
CA LEU A 195 -12.15 -9.95 22.66
C LEU A 195 -13.41 -9.58 21.86
N ARG A 196 -13.36 -9.60 20.53
CA ARG A 196 -14.52 -9.41 19.64
C ARG A 196 -14.57 -10.49 18.56
N VAL A 197 -15.69 -10.56 17.86
CA VAL A 197 -15.84 -11.39 16.65
C VAL A 197 -15.01 -10.78 15.53
N GLY A 198 -14.41 -11.61 14.69
CA GLY A 198 -13.55 -11.20 13.59
C GLY A 198 -12.20 -11.91 13.65
N ASP A 199 -11.17 -11.28 13.12
CA ASP A 199 -9.85 -11.86 13.06
C ASP A 199 -8.71 -10.85 13.13
N THR A 200 -7.55 -11.32 13.58
CA THR A 200 -6.29 -10.56 13.63
C THR A 200 -5.10 -11.49 13.45
N ASN A 201 -3.88 -10.96 13.46
CA ASN A 201 -2.67 -11.76 13.50
C ASN A 201 -1.90 -11.49 14.80
N ILE A 202 -1.36 -12.55 15.38
CA ILE A 202 -0.35 -12.47 16.43
C ILE A 202 1.01 -12.65 15.80
N LEU A 203 1.92 -11.72 16.06
CA LEU A 203 3.30 -11.77 15.64
C LEU A 203 4.16 -12.42 16.72
N ALA A 204 5.13 -13.21 16.31
CA ALA A 204 6.23 -13.67 17.16
C ALA A 204 7.55 -13.15 16.60
N HIS A 205 8.34 -12.54 17.47
CA HIS A 205 9.67 -12.03 17.17
C HIS A 205 10.73 -12.88 17.87
N PHE A 206 11.75 -13.31 17.14
CA PHE A 206 12.88 -14.05 17.69
C PHE A 206 14.14 -13.79 16.86
N ALA A 207 15.21 -13.31 17.52
CA ALA A 207 16.52 -13.03 16.91
C ALA A 207 16.42 -12.29 15.56
N GLY A 208 15.67 -11.18 15.54
CA GLY A 208 15.48 -10.36 14.34
C GLY A 208 14.61 -10.97 13.23
N GLN A 209 14.03 -12.16 13.43
CA GLN A 209 13.03 -12.78 12.55
C GLN A 209 11.62 -12.56 13.09
N ILE A 210 10.64 -12.55 12.18
CA ILE A 210 9.22 -12.35 12.48
C ILE A 210 8.43 -13.47 11.80
N ALA A 211 7.51 -14.09 12.54
CA ALA A 211 6.44 -14.92 11.99
C ALA A 211 5.10 -14.44 12.55
N PHE A 212 4.02 -14.85 11.90
CA PHE A 212 2.67 -14.54 12.35
C PHE A 212 1.80 -15.79 12.37
N VAL A 213 0.74 -15.75 13.18
CA VAL A 213 -0.34 -16.72 13.20
C VAL A 213 -1.68 -15.97 13.08
N PRO A 214 -2.53 -16.30 12.09
CA PRO A 214 -3.89 -15.80 12.04
C PRO A 214 -4.71 -16.33 13.21
N VAL A 215 -5.39 -15.43 13.89
CA VAL A 215 -6.30 -15.73 15.00
C VAL A 215 -7.71 -15.39 14.57
N LEU A 216 -8.57 -16.40 14.52
CA LEU A 216 -9.99 -16.28 14.20
C LEU A 216 -10.82 -16.35 15.48
N SER A 217 -11.75 -15.42 15.62
CA SER A 217 -12.70 -15.33 16.72
C SER A 217 -14.12 -15.43 16.14
N PRO A 218 -14.66 -16.65 15.99
CA PRO A 218 -15.99 -16.84 15.43
C PRO A 218 -17.08 -16.28 16.33
N GLY A 219 -18.10 -15.67 15.71
CA GLY A 219 -19.34 -15.28 16.37
C GLY A 219 -20.30 -16.45 16.58
N GLU A 220 -21.44 -16.17 17.21
CA GLU A 220 -22.56 -17.11 17.25
C GLU A 220 -23.49 -16.85 16.05
N LEU A 221 -23.79 -17.90 15.28
CA LEU A 221 -24.83 -17.81 14.25
C LEU A 221 -26.21 -17.78 14.92
N PRO A 222 -27.12 -16.87 14.51
CA PRO A 222 -28.51 -16.91 14.92
C PRO A 222 -29.15 -18.26 14.57
N LYS A 223 -30.06 -18.77 15.42
CA LYS A 223 -30.60 -20.16 15.32
C LYS A 223 -31.20 -20.55 13.97
N ASN A 224 -31.73 -19.59 13.20
CA ASN A 224 -32.34 -19.81 11.89
C ASN A 224 -31.55 -19.18 10.75
N ALA A 225 -30.36 -18.64 11.02
CA ALA A 225 -29.53 -18.06 10.00
C ALA A 225 -28.77 -19.15 9.25
N THR A 226 -28.86 -19.11 7.93
CA THR A 226 -28.05 -19.94 7.03
C THR A 226 -27.24 -19.03 6.13
N PHE A 227 -26.04 -19.47 5.80
CA PHE A 227 -25.27 -18.82 4.74
C PHE A 227 -26.07 -18.86 3.42
N PRO A 228 -26.02 -17.80 2.60
CA PRO A 228 -26.68 -17.80 1.30
C PRO A 228 -26.22 -18.98 0.44
N ASP A 229 -27.18 -19.69 -0.16
CA ASP A 229 -26.91 -20.74 -1.15
C ASP A 229 -26.75 -20.11 -2.53
N GLU A 230 -25.69 -19.31 -2.67
CA GLU A 230 -25.39 -18.60 -3.90
C GLU A 230 -24.29 -19.30 -4.70
N PRO A 231 -24.39 -19.35 -6.05
CA PRO A 231 -23.35 -19.96 -6.86
C PRO A 231 -22.08 -19.11 -6.81
N LEU A 232 -21.06 -19.61 -6.11
CA LEU A 232 -19.72 -19.05 -6.04
C LEU A 232 -18.84 -19.73 -7.10
N SER A 233 -18.95 -19.33 -8.36
CA SER A 233 -18.11 -19.86 -9.44
C SER A 233 -16.71 -19.26 -9.45
N ASP A 234 -16.53 -18.10 -8.84
CA ASP A 234 -15.26 -17.37 -8.77
C ASP A 234 -14.41 -17.82 -7.57
N ALA A 235 -13.13 -18.11 -7.80
CA ALA A 235 -12.20 -18.53 -6.75
C ALA A 235 -12.03 -17.48 -5.63
N VAL A 236 -12.03 -16.18 -5.95
CA VAL A 236 -11.94 -15.10 -4.96
C VAL A 236 -13.17 -15.11 -4.06
N ASP A 237 -14.36 -15.22 -4.65
CA ASP A 237 -15.62 -15.28 -3.89
C ASP A 237 -15.67 -16.53 -2.99
N GLN A 238 -15.20 -17.68 -3.48
CA GLN A 238 -15.11 -18.91 -2.67
C GLN A 238 -14.18 -18.73 -1.46
N LEU A 239 -13.02 -18.08 -1.64
CA LEU A 239 -12.04 -17.85 -0.59
C LEU A 239 -12.55 -16.87 0.47
N VAL A 240 -13.18 -15.76 0.05
CA VAL A 240 -13.80 -14.79 0.96
C VAL A 240 -14.95 -15.45 1.73
N ALA A 241 -15.86 -16.14 1.03
CA ALA A 241 -16.97 -16.86 1.67
C ALA A 241 -16.48 -17.96 2.62
N GLY A 242 -15.40 -18.67 2.28
CA GLY A 242 -14.77 -19.67 3.13
C GLY A 242 -14.32 -19.09 4.47
N LYS A 243 -13.71 -17.91 4.47
CA LYS A 243 -13.30 -17.22 5.70
C LYS A 243 -14.49 -16.71 6.50
N LEU A 244 -15.49 -16.12 5.84
CA LEU A 244 -16.73 -15.68 6.49
C LEU A 244 -17.45 -16.84 7.20
N ARG A 245 -17.45 -18.04 6.61
CA ARG A 245 -17.95 -19.27 7.26
C ARG A 245 -17.16 -19.66 8.50
N GLN A 246 -15.82 -19.56 8.47
CA GLN A 246 -15.00 -19.83 9.66
C GLN A 246 -15.27 -18.83 10.79
N LEU A 247 -15.66 -17.59 10.45
CA LEU A 247 -15.96 -16.53 11.41
C LEU A 247 -17.44 -16.48 11.85
N ASN A 248 -18.31 -17.30 11.26
CA ASN A 248 -19.76 -17.22 11.47
C ASN A 248 -20.35 -15.84 11.14
N ILE A 249 -19.81 -15.18 10.09
CA ILE A 249 -20.28 -13.87 9.60
C ILE A 249 -21.05 -14.08 8.31
N LEU A 250 -22.33 -13.73 8.30
CA LEU A 250 -23.16 -13.76 7.08
C LEU A 250 -22.80 -12.57 6.20
N PRO A 251 -22.57 -12.77 4.89
CA PRO A 251 -22.38 -11.64 3.98
C PRO A 251 -23.69 -10.84 3.84
N ALA A 252 -23.56 -9.57 3.49
CA ALA A 252 -24.69 -8.76 3.04
C ALA A 252 -25.28 -9.31 1.73
N GLU A 253 -26.48 -8.85 1.41
CA GLU A 253 -27.10 -9.13 0.13
C GLU A 253 -26.32 -8.47 -1.03
N LEU A 254 -26.70 -8.77 -2.27
CA LEU A 254 -26.14 -8.06 -3.41
C LEU A 254 -26.80 -6.68 -3.52
N CYS A 255 -26.02 -5.67 -3.88
CA CYS A 255 -26.53 -4.32 -4.06
C CYS A 255 -27.49 -4.24 -5.26
N SER A 256 -28.39 -3.24 -5.22
CA SER A 256 -29.31 -2.95 -6.31
C SER A 256 -28.56 -2.51 -7.58
N ASP A 257 -29.23 -2.49 -8.73
CA ASP A 257 -28.63 -2.03 -9.98
C ASP A 257 -28.27 -0.54 -9.96
N ASN A 258 -29.05 0.30 -9.25
CA ASN A 258 -28.73 1.72 -9.10
C ASN A 258 -27.45 1.90 -8.28
N ASP A 259 -27.33 1.17 -7.16
CA ASP A 259 -26.16 1.24 -6.28
C ASP A 259 -24.92 0.69 -6.99
N PHE A 260 -25.06 -0.44 -7.69
CA PHE A 260 -23.98 -0.99 -8.51
C PHE A 260 -23.50 0.00 -9.56
N LEU A 261 -24.41 0.59 -10.34
CA LEU A 261 -24.06 1.51 -11.42
C LEU A 261 -23.38 2.77 -10.87
N ARG A 262 -23.94 3.38 -9.82
CA ARG A 262 -23.34 4.52 -9.14
C ARG A 262 -21.93 4.18 -8.65
N ARG A 263 -21.78 3.05 -7.97
CA ARG A 263 -20.53 2.58 -7.38
C ARG A 263 -19.46 2.38 -8.45
N VAL A 264 -19.77 1.65 -9.52
CA VAL A 264 -18.77 1.33 -10.56
C VAL A 264 -18.36 2.58 -11.35
N TYR A 265 -19.26 3.53 -11.58
CA TYR A 265 -18.91 4.81 -12.20
C TYR A 265 -17.98 5.64 -11.32
N LEU A 266 -18.29 5.77 -10.02
CA LEU A 266 -17.44 6.49 -9.07
C LEU A 266 -16.08 5.82 -8.88
N ASP A 267 -16.06 4.49 -8.79
CA ASP A 267 -14.85 3.71 -8.58
C ASP A 267 -13.95 3.74 -9.84
N VAL A 268 -14.49 3.49 -11.04
CA VAL A 268 -13.68 3.27 -12.25
C VAL A 268 -13.31 4.58 -12.96
N VAL A 269 -14.27 5.51 -13.09
CA VAL A 269 -14.10 6.74 -13.91
C VAL A 269 -14.20 8.03 -13.10
N GLY A 270 -14.47 7.94 -11.80
CA GLY A 270 -14.44 9.09 -10.89
C GLY A 270 -15.52 10.15 -11.14
N ARG A 271 -16.68 9.75 -11.71
CA ARG A 271 -17.86 10.62 -11.93
C ARG A 271 -19.16 9.89 -11.58
N LEU A 272 -20.25 10.63 -11.47
CA LEU A 272 -21.60 10.05 -11.39
C LEU A 272 -22.10 9.60 -12.77
N PRO A 273 -22.94 8.55 -12.86
CA PRO A 273 -23.67 8.24 -14.08
C PRO A 273 -24.70 9.36 -14.35
N THR A 274 -24.94 9.65 -15.63
CA THR A 274 -25.98 10.60 -16.04
C THR A 274 -27.37 9.98 -15.88
N PRO A 275 -28.43 10.79 -15.76
CA PRO A 275 -29.81 10.28 -15.70
C PRO A 275 -30.21 9.38 -16.88
N ALA A 276 -29.65 9.60 -18.07
CA ALA A 276 -29.87 8.75 -19.23
C ALA A 276 -29.19 7.38 -19.07
N GLU A 277 -27.92 7.35 -18.67
CA GLU A 277 -27.16 6.12 -18.40
C GLU A 277 -27.85 5.27 -17.32
N VAL A 278 -28.36 5.90 -16.25
CA VAL A 278 -29.12 5.19 -15.18
C VAL A 278 -30.37 4.53 -15.74
N ARG A 279 -31.19 5.28 -16.49
CA ARG A 279 -32.45 4.75 -17.05
C ARG A 279 -32.20 3.60 -18.02
N GLU A 280 -31.19 3.74 -18.89
CA GLU A 280 -30.82 2.70 -19.86
C GLU A 280 -30.37 1.42 -19.16
N PHE A 281 -29.49 1.53 -18.17
CA PHE A 281 -28.96 0.37 -17.43
C PHE A 281 -30.02 -0.37 -16.60
N VAL A 282 -30.93 0.39 -15.96
CA VAL A 282 -32.02 -0.20 -15.17
C VAL A 282 -33.05 -0.88 -16.08
N ALA A 283 -33.33 -0.32 -17.25
CA ALA A 283 -34.26 -0.90 -18.22
C ALA A 283 -33.71 -2.17 -18.90
N ASP A 284 -32.39 -2.33 -18.95
CA ASP A 284 -31.75 -3.51 -19.50
C ASP A 284 -31.96 -4.75 -18.61
N ALA A 285 -32.54 -5.80 -19.19
CA ALA A 285 -32.81 -7.07 -18.52
C ALA A 285 -31.74 -8.14 -18.79
N ALA A 286 -30.68 -7.83 -19.56
CA ALA A 286 -29.64 -8.78 -19.90
C ALA A 286 -28.87 -9.23 -18.63
N PRO A 287 -28.66 -10.55 -18.44
CA PRO A 287 -28.00 -11.08 -17.24
C PRO A 287 -26.52 -10.67 -17.13
N ASP A 288 -25.90 -10.23 -18.23
CA ASP A 288 -24.50 -9.81 -18.31
C ASP A 288 -24.31 -8.28 -18.28
N LYS A 289 -25.38 -7.48 -18.09
CA LYS A 289 -25.32 -6.02 -18.16
C LYS A 289 -24.27 -5.38 -17.25
N ARG A 290 -24.07 -5.94 -16.04
CA ARG A 290 -23.03 -5.50 -15.08
C ARG A 290 -21.62 -5.70 -15.65
N ALA A 291 -21.36 -6.85 -16.28
CA ALA A 291 -20.08 -7.14 -16.91
C ALA A 291 -19.84 -6.26 -18.15
N ARG A 292 -20.88 -5.95 -18.93
CA ARG A 292 -20.80 -5.06 -20.10
C ARG A 292 -20.48 -3.62 -19.73
N VAL A 293 -21.13 -3.06 -18.70
CA VAL A 293 -20.82 -1.69 -18.25
C VAL A 293 -19.42 -1.61 -17.64
N ILE A 294 -18.95 -2.65 -16.94
CA ILE A 294 -17.54 -2.72 -16.49
C ILE A 294 -16.58 -2.65 -17.67
N ASP A 295 -16.82 -3.42 -18.75
CA ASP A 295 -15.97 -3.37 -19.95
C ASP A 295 -15.96 -1.98 -20.59
N GLN A 296 -17.13 -1.34 -20.71
CA GLN A 296 -17.25 0.01 -21.24
C GLN A 296 -16.44 1.02 -20.42
N LEU A 297 -16.57 0.98 -19.09
CA LEU A 297 -15.89 1.93 -18.21
C LEU A 297 -14.37 1.73 -18.16
N LEU A 298 -13.88 0.50 -18.30
CA LEU A 298 -12.43 0.24 -18.37
C LEU A 298 -11.79 0.70 -19.69
N LEU A 299 -12.61 0.96 -20.72
CA LEU A 299 -12.21 1.59 -21.97
C LEU A 299 -12.40 3.11 -21.97
N ASP A 300 -13.02 3.68 -20.93
CA ASP A 300 -13.27 5.12 -20.84
C ASP A 300 -11.94 5.87 -20.56
N PRO A 301 -11.65 6.98 -21.26
CA PRO A 301 -10.44 7.78 -21.02
C PRO A 301 -10.29 8.30 -19.58
N LEU A 302 -11.38 8.40 -18.80
CA LEU A 302 -11.36 8.79 -17.40
C LEU A 302 -10.80 7.70 -16.48
N TYR A 303 -10.92 6.42 -16.82
CA TYR A 303 -10.22 5.35 -16.10
C TYR A 303 -8.71 5.60 -16.09
N SER A 304 -8.16 5.95 -17.26
CA SER A 304 -6.75 6.29 -17.43
C SER A 304 -6.35 7.54 -16.64
N ALA A 305 -7.25 8.53 -16.53
CA ALA A 305 -7.02 9.74 -15.75
C ALA A 305 -6.96 9.47 -14.24
N VAL A 306 -7.90 8.67 -13.71
CA VAL A 306 -7.95 8.25 -12.30
C VAL A 306 -6.63 7.56 -11.91
N TRP A 307 -6.18 6.59 -12.70
CA TRP A 307 -4.98 5.81 -12.38
C TRP A 307 -3.67 6.58 -12.60
N ALA A 308 -3.62 7.47 -13.61
CA ALA A 308 -2.48 8.38 -13.76
C ALA A 308 -2.34 9.29 -12.54
N ASN A 309 -3.44 9.85 -12.03
CA ASN A 309 -3.41 10.70 -10.85
C ASN A 309 -2.98 9.94 -9.59
N LYS A 310 -3.47 8.70 -9.40
CA LYS A 310 -3.05 7.84 -8.29
C LYS A 310 -1.56 7.52 -8.32
N LEU A 311 -0.99 7.25 -9.50
CA LEU A 311 0.45 7.04 -9.61
C LEU A 311 1.26 8.31 -9.43
N CYS A 312 0.76 9.47 -9.87
CA CYS A 312 1.38 10.73 -9.52
C CYS A 312 1.43 10.93 -8.00
N ASP A 313 0.39 10.51 -7.26
CA ASP A 313 0.38 10.51 -5.80
C ASP A 313 1.46 9.57 -5.23
N ALA A 314 1.44 8.30 -5.62
CA ALA A 314 2.36 7.27 -5.12
C ALA A 314 3.84 7.56 -5.43
N MET A 315 4.12 8.21 -6.56
CA MET A 315 5.48 8.58 -6.95
C MET A 315 5.95 9.92 -6.39
N GLY A 316 5.09 10.70 -5.73
CA GLY A 316 5.50 11.98 -5.15
C GLY A 316 5.61 13.14 -6.16
N ALA A 317 4.77 13.18 -7.20
CA ALA A 317 4.80 14.21 -8.25
C ALA A 317 4.31 15.59 -7.75
N ASP A 318 5.15 16.27 -6.97
CA ASP A 318 4.87 17.53 -6.26
C ASP A 318 5.31 18.76 -7.06
N ASN A 319 4.36 19.59 -7.49
CA ASN A 319 4.65 20.77 -8.31
C ASN A 319 5.42 21.89 -7.58
N ARG A 320 5.59 21.81 -6.25
CA ARG A 320 6.44 22.74 -5.48
C ARG A 320 7.93 22.55 -5.75
N THR A 321 8.33 21.31 -5.97
CA THR A 321 9.72 20.91 -6.19
C THR A 321 10.00 20.59 -7.66
N MET A 322 8.97 20.17 -8.41
CA MET A 322 9.10 19.75 -9.80
C MET A 322 8.76 20.82 -10.84
N TYR A 323 8.10 21.91 -10.43
CA TYR A 323 7.37 22.84 -11.31
C TYR A 323 6.14 22.18 -11.98
N ASP A 324 5.17 23.00 -12.37
CA ASP A 324 3.90 22.55 -12.98
C ASP A 324 4.13 21.71 -14.25
N GLU A 325 5.03 22.16 -15.12
CA GLU A 325 5.35 21.51 -16.39
C GLU A 325 5.74 20.03 -16.24
N SER A 326 6.67 19.74 -15.33
CA SER A 326 7.18 18.39 -15.07
C SER A 326 6.08 17.45 -14.59
N VAL A 327 5.18 17.96 -13.74
CA VAL A 327 4.06 17.17 -13.21
C VAL A 327 3.07 16.83 -14.32
N TYR A 328 2.75 17.77 -15.21
CA TYR A 328 1.92 17.50 -16.39
C TYR A 328 2.56 16.47 -17.31
N ARG A 329 3.87 16.58 -17.58
CA ARG A 329 4.62 15.63 -18.42
C ARG A 329 4.57 14.20 -17.89
N ILE A 330 4.73 14.02 -16.58
CA ILE A 330 4.65 12.70 -15.92
C ILE A 330 3.23 12.14 -15.98
N TYR A 331 2.24 12.97 -15.64
CA TYR A 331 0.84 12.56 -15.69
C TYR A 331 0.41 12.11 -17.10
N ASP A 332 0.75 12.90 -18.11
CA ASP A 332 0.43 12.59 -19.51
C ASP A 332 1.15 11.32 -19.97
N TRP A 333 2.41 11.16 -19.58
CA TRP A 333 3.14 9.93 -19.83
C TRP A 333 2.36 8.74 -19.27
N MET A 334 2.00 8.73 -17.98
CA MET A 334 1.24 7.65 -17.36
C MET A 334 -0.11 7.39 -18.03
N ARG A 335 -0.89 8.46 -18.22
CA ARG A 335 -2.25 8.38 -18.76
C ARG A 335 -2.25 7.68 -20.12
N ASN A 336 -1.32 8.03 -21.01
CA ASN A 336 -1.19 7.38 -22.32
C ASN A 336 -0.89 5.88 -22.22
N ARG A 337 -0.16 5.43 -21.20
CA ARG A 337 0.13 4.00 -21.02
C ARG A 337 -1.09 3.25 -20.49
N PHE A 338 -1.82 3.81 -19.54
CA PHE A 338 -3.09 3.24 -19.08
C PHE A 338 -4.12 3.16 -20.21
N ASP A 339 -4.20 4.20 -21.04
CA ASP A 339 -5.13 4.28 -22.17
C ASP A 339 -4.86 3.21 -23.23
N ARG A 340 -3.57 2.93 -23.48
CA ARG A 340 -3.11 1.88 -24.40
C ARG A 340 -3.05 0.49 -23.76
N ASN A 341 -3.46 0.35 -22.49
CA ASN A 341 -3.32 -0.86 -21.70
C ASN A 341 -1.90 -1.46 -21.76
N VAL A 342 -0.88 -0.60 -21.65
CA VAL A 342 0.52 -1.06 -21.57
C VAL A 342 0.67 -1.90 -20.31
N PRO A 343 1.30 -3.10 -20.41
CA PRO A 343 1.58 -3.96 -19.26
C PRO A 343 2.26 -3.20 -18.10
N TRP A 344 1.82 -3.48 -16.87
CA TRP A 344 2.32 -2.76 -15.70
C TRP A 344 3.83 -2.90 -15.51
N ASP A 345 4.43 -4.05 -15.83
CA ASP A 345 5.87 -4.25 -15.80
C ASP A 345 6.62 -3.29 -16.74
N GLN A 346 6.06 -3.00 -17.92
CA GLN A 346 6.67 -2.10 -18.89
C GLN A 346 6.53 -0.63 -18.46
N ILE A 347 5.40 -0.27 -17.84
CA ILE A 347 5.23 1.04 -17.22
C ILE A 347 6.32 1.23 -16.15
N VAL A 348 6.51 0.24 -15.28
CA VAL A 348 7.49 0.32 -14.19
C VAL A 348 8.91 0.35 -14.72
N ARG A 349 9.25 -0.45 -15.74
CA ARG A 349 10.55 -0.38 -16.42
C ARG A 349 10.84 1.02 -16.93
N GLY A 350 9.86 1.62 -17.62
CA GLY A 350 9.95 2.96 -18.16
C GLY A 350 10.19 3.99 -17.05
N ALA A 351 9.42 3.90 -15.96
CA ALA A 351 9.58 4.76 -14.79
C ALA A 351 10.99 4.62 -14.19
N ILE A 352 11.39 3.42 -13.74
CA ILE A 352 12.63 3.28 -12.96
C ILE A 352 13.91 3.49 -13.77
N THR A 353 13.92 3.16 -15.06
CA THR A 353 15.10 3.37 -15.92
C THR A 353 15.17 4.82 -16.41
N GLY A 354 14.04 5.50 -16.56
CA GLY A 354 14.01 6.89 -16.97
C GLY A 354 14.66 7.16 -18.35
N THR A 355 15.01 6.13 -19.11
CA THR A 355 15.81 6.30 -20.32
C THR A 355 14.98 6.90 -21.44
N VAL A 356 15.59 7.80 -22.22
CA VAL A 356 15.01 8.32 -23.49
C VAL A 356 14.62 7.23 -24.48
N ALA A 357 15.18 6.04 -24.28
CA ALA A 357 14.96 4.88 -25.09
C ALA A 357 13.63 4.18 -24.80
N ASP A 358 13.04 4.35 -23.60
CA ASP A 358 11.80 3.67 -23.20
C ASP A 358 11.88 2.15 -23.46
N GLY A 359 13.05 1.58 -23.18
CA GLY A 359 13.35 0.15 -23.42
C GLY A 359 13.80 -0.23 -24.84
N ARG A 360 13.82 0.72 -25.79
CA ARG A 360 14.31 0.51 -27.17
C ARG A 360 15.85 0.53 -27.23
N SER A 361 16.41 -0.12 -28.24
CA SER A 361 17.83 -0.03 -28.60
C SER A 361 18.15 1.31 -29.28
N ASP A 362 19.43 1.67 -29.29
CA ASP A 362 19.95 2.80 -30.07
C ASP A 362 19.53 2.73 -31.55
N ALA A 363 19.57 1.54 -32.14
CA ALA A 363 19.19 1.32 -33.54
C ALA A 363 17.71 1.63 -33.80
N GLU A 364 16.83 1.24 -32.89
CA GLU A 364 15.39 1.53 -32.97
C GLU A 364 15.11 3.02 -32.78
N LEU A 365 15.81 3.69 -31.86
CA LEU A 365 15.74 5.13 -31.68
C LEU A 365 16.20 5.90 -32.93
N ILE A 366 17.28 5.44 -33.55
CA ILE A 366 17.81 6.01 -34.80
C ILE A 366 16.79 5.81 -35.93
N ALA A 367 16.23 4.60 -36.08
CA ALA A 367 15.24 4.29 -37.10
C ALA A 367 13.96 5.12 -36.95
N ASP A 368 13.42 5.23 -35.74
CA ASP A 368 12.28 6.08 -35.40
C ASP A 368 12.58 7.56 -35.70
N ASN A 369 13.76 8.05 -35.31
CA ASN A 369 14.16 9.42 -35.61
C ASN A 369 14.29 9.68 -37.13
N ASN A 370 14.91 8.77 -37.86
CA ASN A 370 15.08 8.89 -39.31
C ASN A 370 13.71 8.90 -40.01
N ARG A 371 12.81 8.00 -39.60
CA ARG A 371 11.42 7.97 -40.09
C ARG A 371 10.71 9.31 -39.87
N ARG A 372 10.79 9.88 -38.66
CA ARG A 372 10.20 11.19 -38.33
C ARG A 372 10.83 12.35 -39.08
N THR A 373 12.15 12.31 -39.27
CA THR A 373 12.88 13.34 -40.03
C THR A 373 12.44 13.34 -41.49
N GLU A 374 12.27 12.15 -42.07
CA GLU A 374 11.78 11.98 -43.43
C GLU A 374 10.32 12.43 -43.57
N ALA A 375 9.46 12.08 -42.60
CA ALA A 375 8.09 12.58 -42.50
C ALA A 375 8.03 14.12 -42.48
N ARG A 376 8.85 14.78 -41.66
CA ARG A 376 8.93 16.25 -41.60
C ARG A 376 9.43 16.88 -42.90
N LYS A 377 10.40 16.26 -43.57
CA LYS A 377 10.88 16.71 -44.89
C LYS A 377 9.78 16.64 -45.93
N LYS A 378 9.09 15.50 -46.04
CA LYS A 378 7.94 15.32 -46.95
C LYS A 378 6.84 16.33 -46.66
N GLN A 379 6.57 16.61 -45.39
CA GLN A 379 5.60 17.63 -44.99
C GLN A 379 6.04 19.04 -45.41
N ALA A 380 7.31 19.40 -45.19
CA ALA A 380 7.85 20.70 -45.59
C ALA A 380 7.88 20.88 -47.13
N GLU A 381 8.14 19.81 -47.88
CA GLU A 381 8.10 19.79 -49.34
C GLU A 381 6.67 19.93 -49.86
N ALA A 382 5.72 19.18 -49.31
CA ALA A 382 4.31 19.27 -49.69
C ALA A 382 3.71 20.64 -49.29
N GLN A 383 4.12 21.22 -48.17
CA GLN A 383 3.76 22.59 -47.77
C GLN A 383 4.35 23.64 -48.72
N LYS A 384 5.61 23.48 -49.17
CA LYS A 384 6.21 24.33 -50.21
C LYS A 384 5.52 24.19 -51.57
N ALA A 385 4.97 23.01 -51.86
CA ALA A 385 4.22 22.74 -53.09
C ALA A 385 2.76 23.22 -53.04
N GLY A 386 2.32 23.90 -51.98
CA GLY A 386 0.94 24.37 -51.83
C GLY A 386 -0.07 23.24 -51.60
N ILE A 387 0.38 22.02 -51.34
CA ILE A 387 -0.47 20.88 -51.02
C ILE A 387 -0.86 21.01 -49.55
N LYS A 388 -2.17 20.94 -49.28
CA LYS A 388 -2.68 20.91 -47.91
C LYS A 388 -2.29 19.58 -47.28
N VAL A 389 -1.25 19.58 -46.46
CA VAL A 389 -0.73 18.39 -45.79
C VAL A 389 -1.37 18.28 -44.42
N GLU A 390 -2.03 17.17 -44.13
CA GLU A 390 -2.36 16.82 -42.75
C GLU A 390 -1.05 16.56 -41.96
N PRO A 391 -0.97 16.97 -40.68
CA PRO A 391 0.26 16.87 -39.91
C PRO A 391 0.70 15.41 -39.75
N VAL A 392 1.96 15.12 -40.07
CA VAL A 392 2.56 13.76 -40.07
C VAL A 392 2.88 13.26 -38.64
N LEU A 393 2.07 13.63 -37.65
CA LEU A 393 2.18 13.14 -36.27
C LEU A 393 1.10 12.13 -35.88
N ALA A 394 0.21 11.77 -36.81
CA ALA A 394 -0.92 10.87 -36.61
C ALA A 394 -0.58 9.51 -35.97
N GLU A 395 0.60 8.92 -36.21
CA GLU A 395 0.91 7.55 -35.75
C GLU A 395 1.41 7.42 -34.29
N LEU A 396 1.32 8.45 -33.46
CA LEU A 396 1.47 8.35 -32.00
C LEU A 396 0.41 9.14 -31.22
N THR A 397 -0.54 9.78 -31.91
CA THR A 397 -1.48 10.76 -31.35
C THR A 397 -2.95 10.46 -31.65
N ASP A 398 -3.28 9.35 -32.30
CA ASP A 398 -4.65 9.05 -32.77
C ASP A 398 -5.47 8.17 -31.81
N LEU A 399 -5.46 8.54 -30.53
CA LEU A 399 -6.70 8.53 -29.75
C LEU A 399 -7.02 9.99 -29.45
N PRO A 400 -8.30 10.41 -29.38
CA PRO A 400 -8.67 11.79 -29.14
C PRO A 400 -8.41 12.17 -27.67
N PHE A 401 -7.15 12.13 -27.25
CA PHE A 401 -6.61 12.88 -26.14
C PHE A 401 -5.18 13.34 -26.41
N ARG A 402 -5.00 14.64 -26.20
CA ARG A 402 -3.88 15.48 -26.62
C ARG A 402 -2.71 15.35 -25.65
N CYS A 403 -1.83 14.38 -25.86
CA CYS A 403 -0.49 14.50 -25.33
C CYS A 403 0.39 14.94 -26.50
N GLY A 404 1.09 16.08 -26.35
CA GLY A 404 2.26 16.34 -27.19
C GLY A 404 3.11 15.07 -27.23
N PRO A 405 3.88 14.83 -28.31
CA PRO A 405 4.62 13.59 -28.41
C PRO A 405 5.35 13.38 -27.09
N ALA A 406 5.33 12.15 -26.55
CA ALA A 406 6.21 11.77 -25.45
C ALA A 406 7.66 11.87 -25.98
N THR A 407 8.10 13.09 -26.28
CA THR A 407 9.37 13.44 -26.86
C THR A 407 10.28 13.63 -25.71
N ARG A 408 11.17 12.65 -25.55
CA ARG A 408 12.58 12.74 -25.13
C ARG A 408 12.88 13.33 -23.75
N ASN A 409 12.12 14.30 -23.24
CA ASN A 409 12.39 15.05 -22.01
C ASN A 409 11.47 14.66 -20.83
N THR A 410 10.44 13.83 -21.02
CA THR A 410 9.44 13.49 -19.97
C THR A 410 10.00 12.60 -18.84
N LEU A 411 11.11 11.89 -19.08
CA LEU A 411 11.70 10.96 -18.11
C LEU A 411 12.90 11.54 -17.34
N GLU A 412 13.45 12.68 -17.82
CA GLU A 412 14.31 13.53 -16.98
C GLU A 412 13.54 13.99 -15.74
N ASP A 413 12.26 14.35 -15.90
CA ASP A 413 11.44 14.88 -14.82
C ASP A 413 11.14 13.84 -13.73
N PHE A 414 10.87 12.59 -14.12
CA PHE A 414 10.72 11.50 -13.15
C PHE A 414 12.03 11.28 -12.39
N THR A 415 13.15 11.07 -13.09
CA THR A 415 14.42 10.65 -12.46
C THR A 415 15.21 11.78 -11.81
N PHE A 416 14.99 13.04 -12.20
CA PHE A 416 15.76 14.20 -11.70
C PHE A 416 14.92 15.25 -10.95
N ASN A 417 13.60 15.35 -11.18
CA ASN A 417 12.78 16.39 -10.55
C ASN A 417 11.97 15.92 -9.34
N LEU A 418 11.75 14.62 -9.11
CA LEU A 418 11.04 14.07 -7.92
C LEU A 418 11.83 14.26 -6.60
N LYS A 419 12.14 15.51 -6.22
CA LYS A 419 12.84 15.89 -4.97
C LYS A 419 14.26 15.34 -4.81
N PHE A 420 14.84 14.72 -5.84
CA PHE A 420 16.14 14.06 -5.78
C PHE A 420 17.35 14.99 -5.74
N ARG A 421 17.13 16.30 -5.66
CA ARG A 421 18.19 17.27 -5.43
C ARG A 421 18.25 17.61 -3.96
N VAL A 422 19.45 17.57 -3.39
CA VAL A 422 19.68 18.04 -2.02
C VAL A 422 19.22 19.51 -1.93
N GLN A 423 18.31 19.79 -1.01
CA GLN A 423 17.63 21.10 -0.96
C GLN A 423 18.42 22.16 -0.18
N ALA A 424 19.32 21.74 0.72
CA ALA A 424 20.09 22.62 1.61
C ALA A 424 21.46 22.01 1.97
N GLY A 425 22.37 22.84 2.48
CA GLY A 425 23.72 22.43 2.85
C GLY A 425 24.71 22.44 1.69
N GLU A 426 25.93 21.93 1.93
CA GLU A 426 27.06 22.00 0.98
C GLU A 426 26.82 21.22 -0.31
N ARG A 427 26.00 20.17 -0.25
CA ARG A 427 25.61 19.34 -1.40
C ARG A 427 24.41 19.89 -2.17
N LYS A 428 23.90 21.09 -1.85
CA LYS A 428 22.68 21.65 -2.46
C LYS A 428 22.73 21.60 -3.99
N GLY A 429 21.69 21.04 -4.61
CA GLY A 429 21.56 20.90 -6.06
C GLY A 429 22.22 19.64 -6.65
N GLN A 430 23.01 18.89 -5.87
CA GLN A 430 23.49 17.56 -6.26
C GLN A 430 22.36 16.54 -6.17
N MET A 431 22.47 15.47 -6.96
CA MET A 431 21.54 14.35 -6.89
C MET A 431 21.83 13.46 -5.69
N ASP A 432 20.77 12.87 -5.15
CA ASP A 432 20.80 11.82 -4.14
C ASP A 432 19.95 10.64 -4.61
N ALA A 433 20.53 9.44 -4.63
CA ALA A 433 19.84 8.23 -5.06
C ALA A 433 18.91 7.65 -3.96
N ARG A 434 19.11 8.03 -2.69
CA ARG A 434 18.35 7.48 -1.55
C ARG A 434 16.84 7.72 -1.66
N PRO A 435 16.36 8.95 -1.94
CA PRO A 435 14.92 9.16 -2.06
C PRO A 435 14.34 8.42 -3.28
N LEU A 436 15.10 8.23 -4.36
CA LEU A 436 14.64 7.45 -5.53
C LEU A 436 14.45 5.99 -5.16
N ALA A 437 15.41 5.40 -4.45
CA ALA A 437 15.31 4.03 -3.95
C ALA A 437 14.09 3.86 -3.02
N GLN A 438 13.87 4.81 -2.10
CA GLN A 438 12.69 4.81 -1.21
C GLN A 438 11.37 4.88 -2.01
N HIS A 439 11.25 5.82 -2.96
CA HIS A 439 10.03 5.94 -3.77
C HIS A 439 9.79 4.70 -4.65
N VAL A 440 10.84 4.11 -5.24
CA VAL A 440 10.70 2.88 -6.04
C VAL A 440 10.23 1.72 -5.16
N ALA A 441 10.80 1.57 -3.97
CA ALA A 441 10.38 0.54 -3.02
C ALA A 441 8.92 0.74 -2.60
N THR A 442 8.53 1.94 -2.17
CA THR A 442 7.16 2.16 -1.68
C THR A 442 6.12 2.15 -2.80
N ALA A 443 6.39 2.78 -3.94
CA ALA A 443 5.42 2.88 -5.04
C ALA A 443 5.23 1.55 -5.77
N PHE A 444 6.32 0.81 -6.04
CA PHE A 444 6.27 -0.36 -6.93
C PHE A 444 6.45 -1.70 -6.22
N LEU A 445 7.05 -1.74 -5.03
CA LEU A 445 7.18 -2.95 -4.21
C LEU A 445 6.22 -2.93 -3.00
N GLY A 446 5.65 -1.77 -2.68
CA GLY A 446 4.85 -1.60 -1.46
C GLY A 446 5.69 -1.78 -0.19
N VAL A 447 7.01 -1.55 -0.26
CA VAL A 447 7.95 -1.74 0.85
C VAL A 447 8.47 -0.38 1.30
N ARG A 448 8.37 -0.09 2.59
CA ARG A 448 8.86 1.15 3.21
C ARG A 448 10.27 0.95 3.75
N LEU A 449 11.23 1.66 3.19
CA LEU A 449 12.66 1.54 3.53
C LEU A 449 13.21 2.72 4.33
N GLU A 450 12.37 3.69 4.70
CA GLU A 450 12.81 4.93 5.36
C GLU A 450 13.51 4.64 6.70
N CYS A 451 12.99 3.71 7.49
CA CYS A 451 13.64 3.29 8.73
C CYS A 451 14.98 2.55 8.46
N ALA A 452 15.06 1.82 7.34
CA ALA A 452 16.25 1.08 6.94
C ALA A 452 17.43 2.00 6.60
N GLU A 453 17.20 3.29 6.31
CA GLU A 453 18.27 4.23 5.99
C GLU A 453 19.29 4.41 7.12
N CYS A 454 18.84 4.36 8.37
CA CYS A 454 19.66 4.65 9.55
C CYS A 454 19.91 3.43 10.45
N HIS A 455 19.01 2.45 10.45
CA HIS A 455 19.09 1.25 11.29
C HIS A 455 18.25 0.11 10.68
N LYS A 456 18.27 -1.11 11.25
CA LYS A 456 17.37 -2.18 10.76
C LYS A 456 15.89 -1.79 10.90
N HIS A 457 15.09 -2.04 9.87
CA HIS A 457 13.66 -1.77 9.88
C HIS A 457 12.96 -2.47 11.07
N PRO A 458 12.07 -1.77 11.79
CA PRO A 458 11.51 -2.28 13.04
C PRO A 458 10.52 -3.44 12.88
N HIS A 459 9.76 -3.42 11.80
CA HIS A 459 8.67 -4.35 11.54
C HIS A 459 8.92 -5.15 10.26
N ASP A 460 10.19 -5.21 9.81
CA ASP A 460 10.55 -5.93 8.59
C ASP A 460 12.00 -6.44 8.67
N ARG A 461 12.41 -7.24 7.69
CA ARG A 461 13.73 -7.87 7.67
C ARG A 461 14.86 -6.95 7.21
N TRP A 462 14.54 -5.81 6.58
CA TRP A 462 15.51 -4.96 5.89
C TRP A 462 16.52 -4.31 6.82
N SER A 463 17.80 -4.55 6.56
CA SER A 463 18.93 -3.90 7.22
C SER A 463 19.33 -2.60 6.52
N GLN A 464 20.20 -1.83 7.19
CA GLN A 464 20.82 -0.66 6.57
C GLN A 464 21.68 -1.02 5.35
N GLN A 465 22.35 -2.17 5.40
CA GLN A 465 23.13 -2.67 4.28
C GLN A 465 22.24 -3.00 3.07
N ASP A 466 21.06 -3.59 3.30
CA ASP A 466 20.08 -3.87 2.24
C ASP A 466 19.62 -2.57 1.57
N PHE A 467 19.28 -1.56 2.37
CA PHE A 467 18.88 -0.26 1.85
C PHE A 467 19.98 0.41 1.02
N LEU A 468 21.22 0.44 1.53
CA LEU A 468 22.35 1.06 0.84
C LEU A 468 22.72 0.30 -0.45
N SER A 469 22.71 -1.03 -0.43
CA SER A 469 22.96 -1.86 -1.62
C SER A 469 21.85 -1.69 -2.67
N PHE A 470 20.59 -1.57 -2.24
CA PHE A 470 19.48 -1.26 -3.12
C PHE A 470 19.62 0.14 -3.72
N THR A 471 20.00 1.12 -2.91
CA THR A 471 20.26 2.50 -3.35
C THR A 471 21.39 2.59 -4.37
N ALA A 472 22.45 1.78 -4.22
CA ALA A 472 23.55 1.72 -5.16
C ALA A 472 23.11 1.32 -6.58
N ALA A 473 22.00 0.61 -6.76
CA ALA A 473 21.48 0.31 -8.10
C ALA A 473 20.96 1.57 -8.84
N PHE A 474 20.64 2.64 -8.10
CA PHE A 474 20.11 3.90 -8.65
C PHE A 474 21.15 5.01 -8.74
N SER A 475 22.40 4.77 -8.31
CA SER A 475 23.47 5.77 -8.34
C SER A 475 24.21 5.84 -9.67
N TYR A 476 24.09 4.86 -10.56
CA TYR A 476 24.76 4.82 -11.88
C TYR A 476 23.99 5.62 -12.93
N VAL A 477 23.68 6.89 -12.62
CA VAL A 477 22.83 7.74 -13.44
C VAL A 477 23.53 9.06 -13.81
N GLY A 478 23.46 9.42 -15.08
CA GLY A 478 23.95 10.67 -15.64
C GLY A 478 22.87 11.45 -16.40
N ARG A 479 23.03 12.78 -16.46
CA ARG A 479 22.14 13.68 -17.23
C ARG A 479 22.82 14.15 -18.51
N GLY A 480 22.11 14.07 -19.62
CA GLY A 480 22.51 14.71 -20.87
C GLY A 480 22.48 13.74 -22.05
N VAL A 481 23.41 13.93 -22.97
CA VAL A 481 23.64 13.00 -24.08
C VAL A 481 24.79 12.08 -23.70
N SER A 482 24.55 10.76 -23.72
CA SER A 482 25.60 9.74 -23.50
C SER A 482 26.72 9.91 -24.53
N GLN A 483 27.94 9.47 -24.19
CA GLN A 483 29.08 9.56 -25.12
C GLN A 483 28.78 8.81 -26.43
N GLU A 484 28.19 7.63 -26.35
CA GLU A 484 27.78 6.85 -27.53
C GLU A 484 26.76 7.59 -28.41
N MET A 485 25.76 8.25 -27.82
CA MET A 485 24.81 9.08 -28.58
C MET A 485 25.49 10.31 -29.20
N ARG A 486 26.50 10.89 -28.53
CA ARG A 486 27.31 11.98 -29.10
C ARG A 486 28.12 11.49 -30.30
N ASP A 487 28.77 10.33 -30.17
CA ASP A 487 29.58 9.72 -31.22
C ASP A 487 28.74 9.37 -32.45
N LYS A 488 27.47 8.97 -32.25
CA LYS A 488 26.48 8.73 -33.31
C LYS A 488 25.74 10.00 -33.80
N LYS A 489 26.15 11.20 -33.37
CA LYS A 489 25.55 12.51 -33.73
C LYS A 489 24.07 12.66 -33.35
N LEU A 490 23.61 12.00 -32.30
CA LEU A 490 22.27 12.10 -31.72
C LEU A 490 22.20 13.15 -30.59
N ASN A 491 22.90 14.27 -30.74
CA ASN A 491 23.09 15.31 -29.71
C ASN A 491 21.81 16.01 -29.21
N TYR A 492 20.67 15.77 -29.85
CA TYR A 492 19.36 16.31 -29.47
C TYR A 492 18.52 15.34 -28.63
N ILE A 493 19.01 14.12 -28.38
CA ILE A 493 18.40 13.16 -27.45
C ILE A 493 19.01 13.40 -26.07
N ASN A 494 18.57 14.48 -25.43
CA ASN A 494 18.95 14.79 -24.05
C ASN A 494 18.11 13.91 -23.10
N GLY A 495 18.73 13.27 -22.11
CA GLY A 495 17.98 12.59 -21.06
C GLY A 495 18.82 11.83 -20.04
N VAL A 496 18.21 10.80 -19.45
CA VAL A 496 18.88 9.92 -18.48
C VAL A 496 19.72 8.88 -19.22
N PHE A 497 20.98 8.72 -18.83
CA PHE A 497 21.84 7.63 -19.30
C PHE A 497 22.53 6.94 -18.13
N VAL A 498 23.07 5.73 -18.38
CA VAL A 498 23.81 4.96 -17.38
C VAL A 498 25.25 5.49 -17.30
N SER A 499 25.66 6.00 -16.14
CA SER A 499 27.04 6.47 -15.93
C SER A 499 27.98 5.31 -15.60
N GLU A 500 29.26 5.43 -15.99
CA GLU A 500 30.29 4.43 -15.63
C GLU A 500 30.63 4.45 -14.13
N LYS A 501 30.50 5.62 -13.50
CA LYS A 501 30.74 5.83 -12.07
C LYS A 501 29.43 6.18 -11.36
N PRO A 502 29.24 5.70 -10.11
CA PRO A 502 28.07 6.07 -9.35
C PRO A 502 28.16 7.54 -8.89
N LEU A 503 27.00 8.14 -8.61
CA LEU A 503 26.89 9.47 -7.97
C LEU A 503 27.59 9.50 -6.60
N GLU A 504 27.55 8.38 -5.87
CA GLU A 504 28.13 8.19 -4.55
C GLU A 504 28.45 6.71 -4.37
N GLU A 505 29.58 6.40 -3.73
CA GLU A 505 29.91 5.06 -3.26
C GLU A 505 29.32 4.89 -1.87
N PHE A 506 28.44 3.89 -1.71
CA PHE A 506 27.86 3.58 -0.41
C PHE A 506 28.76 2.57 0.29
N LEU A 507 29.12 2.89 1.53
CA LEU A 507 29.99 2.05 2.35
C LEU A 507 29.16 1.22 3.32
N ASP A 508 29.62 -0.01 3.58
CA ASP A 508 29.14 -0.79 4.70
C ASP A 508 29.50 -0.06 6.00
N PRO A 509 28.52 0.30 6.85
CA PRO A 509 28.78 1.02 8.09
C PRO A 509 29.70 0.27 9.08
N ARG A 510 29.85 -1.05 8.92
CA ARG A 510 30.66 -1.93 9.79
C ARG A 510 32.06 -2.15 9.25
N THR A 511 32.18 -2.50 7.97
CA THR A 511 33.48 -2.87 7.38
C THR A 511 34.16 -1.69 6.70
N GLY A 512 33.41 -0.64 6.34
CA GLY A 512 33.89 0.46 5.52
C GLY A 512 34.11 0.09 4.05
N GLU A 513 33.76 -1.13 3.65
CA GLU A 513 33.89 -1.60 2.27
C GLU A 513 32.77 -1.05 1.39
N VAL A 514 33.04 -0.86 0.10
CA VAL A 514 32.03 -0.40 -0.87
C VAL A 514 30.99 -1.50 -1.08
N LEU A 515 29.72 -1.17 -0.86
CA LEU A 515 28.60 -2.09 -1.09
C LEU A 515 28.28 -2.17 -2.59
N PRO A 516 28.21 -3.37 -3.17
CA PRO A 516 27.80 -3.52 -4.55
C PRO A 516 26.27 -3.34 -4.69
N PRO A 517 25.78 -2.92 -5.87
CA PRO A 517 24.36 -2.79 -6.12
C PRO A 517 23.65 -4.14 -6.05
N ARG A 518 22.49 -4.19 -5.39
CA ARG A 518 21.72 -5.42 -5.18
C ARG A 518 20.23 -5.12 -4.99
N PRO A 519 19.30 -5.84 -5.65
CA PRO A 519 17.87 -5.75 -5.34
C PRO A 519 17.58 -6.24 -3.91
N LEU A 520 16.41 -5.91 -3.35
CA LEU A 520 16.00 -6.43 -2.04
C LEU A 520 15.91 -7.96 -2.07
N ASP A 521 16.71 -8.67 -1.26
CA ASP A 521 16.88 -10.14 -1.33
C ASP A 521 17.28 -10.70 -2.71
N GLY A 522 17.74 -9.86 -3.63
CA GLY A 522 18.22 -10.25 -4.94
C GLY A 522 19.71 -10.62 -4.94
N PRO A 523 20.21 -11.18 -6.05
CA PRO A 523 21.64 -11.39 -6.25
C PRO A 523 22.37 -10.05 -6.45
N VAL A 524 23.66 -10.02 -6.11
CA VAL A 524 24.53 -8.88 -6.42
C VAL A 524 24.53 -8.61 -7.93
N ILE A 525 24.38 -7.35 -8.32
CA ILE A 525 24.42 -6.90 -9.71
C ILE A 525 25.88 -6.61 -10.07
N GLU A 526 26.41 -7.37 -11.04
CA GLU A 526 27.74 -7.09 -11.59
C GLU A 526 27.70 -5.85 -12.48
N ILE A 527 28.46 -4.81 -12.13
CA ILE A 527 28.61 -3.61 -12.93
C ILE A 527 29.52 -3.89 -14.13
N LYS A 528 28.94 -3.87 -15.34
CA LYS A 528 29.65 -4.03 -16.61
C LYS A 528 29.28 -2.87 -17.56
N PRO A 529 30.20 -2.45 -18.46
CA PRO A 529 29.88 -1.46 -19.48
C PRO A 529 28.61 -1.86 -20.27
N GLY A 530 27.65 -0.93 -20.37
CA GLY A 530 26.39 -1.13 -21.09
C GLY A 530 25.26 -1.81 -20.30
N ILE A 531 25.51 -2.28 -19.07
CA ILE A 531 24.47 -2.81 -18.19
C ILE A 531 23.90 -1.67 -17.34
N ASP A 532 22.58 -1.46 -17.40
CA ASP A 532 21.86 -0.56 -16.49
C ASP A 532 21.46 -1.32 -15.21
N PRO A 533 22.03 -1.00 -14.04
CA PRO A 533 21.68 -1.70 -12.80
C PRO A 533 20.20 -1.58 -12.44
N ARG A 534 19.54 -0.49 -12.87
CA ARG A 534 18.09 -0.29 -12.67
C ARG A 534 17.28 -1.24 -13.53
N ALA A 535 17.77 -1.60 -14.72
CA ALA A 535 17.13 -2.61 -15.54
C ALA A 535 17.28 -4.02 -14.93
N GLU A 536 18.39 -4.31 -14.24
CA GLU A 536 18.54 -5.55 -13.48
C GLU A 536 17.61 -5.60 -12.26
N VAL A 537 17.40 -4.46 -11.57
CA VAL A 537 16.34 -4.34 -10.55
C VAL A 537 14.97 -4.65 -11.16
N TRP A 538 14.61 -4.07 -12.31
CA TRP A 538 13.35 -4.39 -12.99
C TRP A 538 13.22 -5.89 -13.32
N LYS A 539 14.27 -6.54 -13.84
CA LYS A 539 14.25 -7.99 -14.12
C LYS A 539 13.98 -8.81 -12.86
N TRP A 540 14.54 -8.40 -11.72
CA TRP A 540 14.24 -8.99 -10.42
C TRP A 540 12.79 -8.70 -9.98
N MET A 541 12.24 -7.51 -10.24
CA MET A 541 10.85 -7.17 -9.90
C MET A 541 9.84 -8.06 -10.62
N VAL A 542 10.10 -8.37 -11.90
CA VAL A 542 9.18 -9.17 -12.75
C VAL A 542 9.46 -10.67 -12.71
N SER A 543 10.43 -11.11 -11.91
CA SER A 543 10.71 -12.54 -11.74
C SER A 543 9.50 -13.22 -11.05
N PRO A 544 9.11 -14.44 -11.47
CA PRO A 544 8.02 -15.19 -10.84
C PRO A 544 8.21 -15.42 -9.33
N GLU A 545 9.46 -15.39 -8.86
CA GLU A 545 9.85 -15.59 -7.48
C GLU A 545 9.77 -14.31 -6.63
N ASN A 546 9.53 -13.14 -7.25
CA ASN A 546 9.44 -11.86 -6.54
C ASN A 546 8.17 -11.79 -5.67
N PRO A 547 8.27 -11.62 -4.34
CA PRO A 547 7.10 -11.64 -3.47
C PRO A 547 6.42 -10.28 -3.31
N TYR A 548 6.90 -9.22 -3.96
CA TYR A 548 6.48 -7.84 -3.71
C TYR A 548 5.76 -7.21 -4.91
N PHE A 549 6.38 -7.22 -6.08
CA PHE A 549 6.00 -6.37 -7.21
C PHE A 549 4.53 -6.54 -7.65
N ALA A 550 4.12 -7.78 -7.90
CA ALA A 550 2.75 -8.07 -8.30
C ALA A 550 1.77 -7.87 -7.14
N LYS A 551 2.13 -8.28 -5.92
CA LYS A 551 1.30 -8.13 -4.71
C LYS A 551 1.00 -6.67 -4.40
N ALA A 552 1.98 -5.78 -4.54
CA ALA A 552 1.83 -4.36 -4.27
C ALA A 552 0.76 -3.72 -5.16
N MET A 553 0.78 -4.01 -6.47
CA MET A 553 -0.21 -3.48 -7.40
C MET A 553 -1.59 -4.14 -7.19
N VAL A 554 -1.64 -5.46 -7.01
CA VAL A 554 -2.91 -6.16 -6.68
C VAL A 554 -3.55 -5.58 -5.42
N ASN A 555 -2.77 -5.35 -4.38
CA ASN A 555 -3.25 -4.78 -3.13
C ASN A 555 -3.74 -3.34 -3.31
N ARG A 556 -3.05 -2.52 -4.10
CA ARG A 556 -3.45 -1.13 -4.38
C ARG A 556 -4.74 -1.05 -5.21
N VAL A 557 -4.92 -1.95 -6.18
CA VAL A 557 -6.19 -2.08 -6.93
C VAL A 557 -7.31 -2.54 -6.01
N TRP A 558 -7.06 -3.54 -5.15
CA TRP A 558 -8.04 -3.99 -4.17
C TRP A 558 -8.44 -2.84 -3.21
N ALA A 559 -7.45 -2.17 -2.61
CA ALA A 559 -7.68 -1.05 -1.70
C ALA A 559 -8.46 0.09 -2.35
N HIS A 560 -8.24 0.35 -3.64
CA HIS A 560 -8.99 1.36 -4.37
C HIS A 560 -10.51 1.08 -4.38
N TYR A 561 -10.90 -0.17 -4.56
CA TYR A 561 -12.30 -0.56 -4.66
C TYR A 561 -12.94 -0.80 -3.29
N PHE A 562 -12.22 -1.40 -2.35
CA PHE A 562 -12.76 -1.75 -1.03
C PHE A 562 -12.52 -0.69 0.05
N GLY A 563 -11.74 0.37 -0.26
CA GLY A 563 -11.32 1.39 0.71
C GLY A 563 -10.27 0.90 1.71
N ARG A 564 -9.89 -0.38 1.63
CA ARG A 564 -8.92 -1.06 2.48
C ARG A 564 -8.24 -2.16 1.68
N GLY A 565 -6.92 -2.26 1.79
CA GLY A 565 -6.15 -3.34 1.17
C GLY A 565 -6.35 -4.69 1.85
N LEU A 566 -5.99 -5.76 1.15
CA LEU A 566 -5.76 -7.06 1.80
C LEU A 566 -4.62 -6.94 2.81
N ILE A 567 -3.62 -6.12 2.50
CA ILE A 567 -2.61 -5.60 3.43
C ILE A 567 -2.93 -4.12 3.63
N GLU A 568 -3.03 -3.67 4.87
CA GLU A 568 -3.28 -2.26 5.20
C GLU A 568 -2.18 -1.73 6.13
N PRO A 569 -1.56 -0.57 5.86
CA PRO A 569 -1.72 0.29 4.68
C PRO A 569 -1.38 -0.40 3.35
N ALA A 570 -1.96 0.09 2.25
CA ALA A 570 -1.87 -0.57 0.94
C ALA A 570 -0.43 -0.69 0.38
N ASP A 571 0.46 0.18 0.84
CA ASP A 571 1.86 0.37 0.46
C ASP A 571 2.84 -0.07 1.58
N ALA A 572 2.40 -0.92 2.51
CA ALA A 572 3.17 -1.37 3.67
C ALA A 572 3.25 -2.90 3.77
N LEU A 573 3.64 -3.55 2.66
CA LEU A 573 4.01 -4.95 2.61
C LEU A 573 5.25 -5.17 3.48
N ALA A 574 5.11 -5.97 4.53
CA ALA A 574 6.19 -6.31 5.44
C ALA A 574 5.95 -7.70 6.05
N ALA A 575 7.01 -8.34 6.55
CA ALA A 575 6.88 -9.61 7.27
C ALA A 575 5.93 -9.52 8.48
N ALA A 576 5.89 -8.36 9.15
CA ALA A 576 4.99 -8.08 10.26
C ALA A 576 3.58 -7.62 9.84
N ASN A 577 3.32 -7.40 8.55
CA ASN A 577 2.02 -6.94 8.06
C ASN A 577 1.45 -7.90 6.99
N PRO A 578 1.06 -9.12 7.39
CA PRO A 578 0.56 -10.12 6.47
C PRO A 578 -0.85 -9.78 5.93
N PRO A 579 -1.23 -10.30 4.75
CA PRO A 579 -2.57 -10.10 4.22
C PRO A 579 -3.67 -10.64 5.14
N SER A 580 -4.82 -9.98 5.17
CA SER A 580 -6.04 -10.47 5.81
C SER A 580 -6.59 -11.72 5.12
N HIS A 581 -6.38 -11.85 3.81
CA HIS A 581 -6.76 -13.03 3.03
C HIS A 581 -5.58 -13.46 2.14
N PRO A 582 -4.59 -14.20 2.70
CA PRO A 582 -3.40 -14.59 1.94
C PRO A 582 -3.73 -15.35 0.65
N ALA A 583 -4.72 -16.26 0.70
CA ALA A 583 -5.15 -17.02 -0.48
C ALA A 583 -5.78 -16.13 -1.57
N VAL A 584 -6.54 -15.10 -1.20
CA VAL A 584 -7.11 -14.14 -2.18
C VAL A 584 -5.99 -13.32 -2.82
N MET A 585 -5.02 -12.88 -2.01
CA MET A 585 -3.84 -12.17 -2.51
C MET A 585 -3.07 -13.04 -3.51
N ASP A 586 -2.78 -14.29 -3.15
CA ASP A 586 -2.02 -15.21 -3.99
C ASP A 586 -2.77 -15.57 -5.28
N GLU A 587 -4.10 -15.73 -5.22
CA GLU A 587 -4.97 -15.96 -6.39
C GLU A 587 -4.88 -14.81 -7.41
N LEU A 588 -5.16 -13.59 -6.95
CA LEU A 588 -5.13 -12.40 -7.80
C LEU A 588 -3.73 -12.09 -8.33
N THR A 589 -2.70 -12.32 -7.49
CA THR A 589 -1.29 -12.13 -7.89
C THR A 589 -0.91 -13.09 -8.99
N ARG A 590 -1.27 -14.37 -8.86
CA ARG A 590 -0.99 -15.38 -9.88
C ARG A 590 -1.69 -15.03 -11.20
N GLU A 591 -2.96 -14.63 -11.15
CA GLU A 591 -3.70 -14.21 -12.34
C GLU A 591 -3.05 -12.98 -12.99
N PHE A 592 -2.69 -11.98 -12.20
CA PHE A 592 -2.05 -10.75 -12.70
C PHE A 592 -0.69 -11.01 -13.36
N VAL A 593 0.14 -11.90 -12.80
CA VAL A 593 1.39 -12.32 -13.46
C VAL A 593 1.09 -13.10 -14.74
N SER A 594 0.16 -14.07 -14.70
CA SER A 594 -0.17 -14.90 -15.87
C SER A 594 -0.81 -14.13 -17.02
N SER A 595 -1.47 -13.00 -16.73
CA SER A 595 -2.08 -12.12 -17.73
C SER A 595 -1.05 -11.25 -18.45
N GLY A 596 0.23 -11.30 -18.05
CA GLY A 596 1.27 -10.40 -18.51
C GLY A 596 1.12 -9.01 -17.90
N TYR A 597 0.74 -8.92 -16.62
CA TYR A 597 0.58 -7.67 -15.89
C TYR A 597 -0.48 -6.73 -16.49
N ASP A 598 -1.58 -7.29 -17.00
CA ASP A 598 -2.71 -6.55 -17.58
C ASP A 598 -3.62 -5.99 -16.48
N LEU A 599 -3.57 -4.67 -16.29
CA LEU A 599 -4.35 -3.99 -15.26
C LEU A 599 -5.85 -4.04 -15.54
N ARG A 600 -6.29 -3.82 -16.79
CA ARG A 600 -7.73 -3.86 -17.11
C ARG A 600 -8.34 -5.22 -16.79
N LYS A 601 -7.62 -6.32 -17.03
CA LYS A 601 -8.05 -7.66 -16.61
C LYS A 601 -8.16 -7.79 -15.09
N LEU A 602 -7.19 -7.28 -14.33
CA LEU A 602 -7.23 -7.28 -12.87
C LEU A 602 -8.43 -6.49 -12.33
N HIS A 603 -8.66 -5.27 -12.85
CA HIS A 603 -9.83 -4.46 -12.51
C HIS A 603 -11.13 -5.19 -12.83
N ARG A 604 -11.26 -5.72 -14.06
CA ARG A 604 -12.42 -6.48 -14.49
C ARG A 604 -12.68 -7.67 -13.58
N ARG A 605 -11.64 -8.41 -13.19
CA ARG A 605 -11.79 -9.56 -12.30
C ARG A 605 -12.38 -9.16 -10.96
N ILE A 606 -11.82 -8.14 -10.30
CA ILE A 606 -12.29 -7.69 -8.98
C ILE A 606 -13.73 -7.14 -9.06
N LEU A 607 -14.03 -6.32 -10.05
CA LEU A 607 -15.36 -5.69 -10.19
C LEU A 607 -16.49 -6.70 -10.47
N ASN A 608 -16.16 -7.86 -11.06
CA ASN A 608 -17.14 -8.92 -11.32
C ASN A 608 -17.35 -9.88 -10.12
N THR A 609 -16.59 -9.74 -9.04
CA THR A 609 -16.79 -10.56 -7.83
C THR A 609 -18.11 -10.23 -7.13
N ARG A 610 -18.75 -11.24 -6.51
CA ARG A 610 -19.86 -10.99 -5.58
C ARG A 610 -19.39 -10.16 -4.39
N THR A 611 -18.15 -10.34 -3.92
CA THR A 611 -17.56 -9.54 -2.85
C THR A 611 -17.61 -8.04 -3.16
N TYR A 612 -17.25 -7.61 -4.38
CA TYR A 612 -17.36 -6.21 -4.79
C TYR A 612 -18.81 -5.72 -4.88
N GLN A 613 -19.75 -6.61 -5.23
CA GLN A 613 -21.16 -6.30 -5.47
C GLN A 613 -22.05 -6.45 -4.22
N ARG A 614 -21.47 -6.62 -3.02
CA ARG A 614 -22.23 -6.64 -1.76
C ARG A 614 -22.84 -5.28 -1.46
N ASP A 615 -24.00 -5.30 -0.82
CA ASP A 615 -24.63 -4.12 -0.25
C ASP A 615 -23.82 -3.59 0.94
N TRP A 616 -23.97 -2.31 1.25
CA TRP A 616 -23.44 -1.69 2.47
C TRP A 616 -24.30 -2.01 3.69
N ALA A 617 -25.58 -2.29 3.48
CA ALA A 617 -26.52 -2.61 4.55
C ALA A 617 -26.05 -3.85 5.31
N THR A 618 -25.78 -3.68 6.60
CA THR A 618 -25.30 -4.75 7.47
C THR A 618 -26.44 -5.59 8.03
N ASN A 619 -26.10 -6.81 8.42
CA ASN A 619 -26.93 -7.71 9.21
C ASN A 619 -26.33 -7.87 10.63
N THR A 620 -27.01 -8.62 11.49
CA THR A 620 -26.63 -8.75 12.91
C THR A 620 -25.29 -9.43 13.13
N THR A 621 -24.76 -10.18 12.16
CA THR A 621 -23.49 -10.90 12.30
C THR A 621 -22.29 -10.15 11.73
N ASN A 622 -22.52 -9.13 10.91
CA ASN A 622 -21.46 -8.43 10.18
C ASN A 622 -21.38 -6.91 10.44
N HIS A 623 -22.22 -6.39 11.33
CA HIS A 623 -22.28 -4.97 11.69
C HIS A 623 -20.91 -4.37 12.03
N ASP A 624 -20.06 -5.12 12.75
CA ASP A 624 -18.73 -4.65 13.19
C ASP A 624 -17.59 -5.13 12.26
N ASP A 625 -17.89 -5.78 11.13
CA ASP A 625 -16.87 -6.33 10.23
C ASP A 625 -16.43 -5.34 9.14
N GLU A 626 -15.29 -4.69 9.34
CA GLU A 626 -14.69 -3.81 8.34
C GLU A 626 -13.49 -4.45 7.60
N ARG A 627 -13.17 -5.71 7.93
CA ARG A 627 -11.92 -6.36 7.48
C ARG A 627 -12.15 -7.57 6.58
N ASN A 628 -13.28 -8.27 6.73
CA ASN A 628 -13.53 -9.54 6.05
C ASN A 628 -14.39 -9.44 4.79
N PHE A 629 -14.67 -8.20 4.34
CA PHE A 629 -15.40 -7.91 3.11
C PHE A 629 -16.78 -8.58 3.06
N SER A 630 -17.43 -8.68 4.23
CA SER A 630 -18.79 -9.19 4.36
C SER A 630 -19.85 -8.27 3.74
N HIS A 631 -19.56 -6.96 3.65
CA HIS A 631 -20.42 -5.92 3.11
C HIS A 631 -19.57 -4.80 2.50
N ARG A 632 -20.20 -3.86 1.81
CA ARG A 632 -19.52 -2.66 1.31
C ARG A 632 -19.34 -1.66 2.45
N VAL A 633 -18.09 -1.41 2.83
CA VAL A 633 -17.76 -0.29 3.72
C VAL A 633 -17.96 1.02 2.96
N LEU A 634 -18.69 1.96 3.55
CA LEU A 634 -18.96 3.27 2.97
C LEU A 634 -17.66 4.05 2.81
N ARG A 635 -17.44 4.61 1.61
CA ARG A 635 -16.23 5.39 1.31
C ARG A 635 -16.59 6.77 0.78
N ARG A 636 -16.02 7.84 1.34
CA ARG A 636 -16.19 9.19 0.78
C ARG A 636 -15.65 9.25 -0.65
N MET A 637 -16.35 9.98 -1.53
CA MET A 637 -15.82 10.35 -2.85
C MET A 637 -14.48 11.10 -2.71
N SER A 638 -13.59 10.94 -3.70
CA SER A 638 -12.32 11.68 -3.70
C SER A 638 -12.55 13.18 -3.85
N ALA A 639 -11.56 13.99 -3.47
CA ALA A 639 -11.58 15.43 -3.64
C ALA A 639 -11.92 15.85 -5.07
N GLU A 640 -11.28 15.22 -6.05
CA GLU A 640 -11.48 15.48 -7.46
C GLU A 640 -12.90 15.11 -7.91
N THR A 641 -13.39 13.94 -7.49
CA THR A 641 -14.73 13.46 -7.85
C THR A 641 -15.85 14.29 -7.21
N VAL A 642 -15.68 14.78 -5.97
CA VAL A 642 -16.66 15.69 -5.34
C VAL A 642 -16.77 16.96 -6.17
N LEU A 643 -15.64 17.57 -6.52
CA LEU A 643 -15.62 18.82 -7.28
C LEU A 643 -16.21 18.65 -8.69
N ASP A 644 -15.85 17.57 -9.39
CA ASP A 644 -16.41 17.24 -10.70
C ASP A 644 -17.91 16.93 -10.62
N ALA A 645 -18.36 16.20 -9.62
CA ALA A 645 -19.77 15.91 -9.40
C ALA A 645 -20.57 17.21 -9.22
N LEU A 646 -20.10 18.13 -8.38
CA LEU A 646 -20.75 19.43 -8.17
C LEU A 646 -20.85 20.25 -9.46
N ALA A 647 -19.78 20.29 -10.27
CA ALA A 647 -19.80 20.95 -11.57
C ALA A 647 -20.77 20.30 -12.56
N ASP A 648 -20.72 18.97 -12.67
CA ASP A 648 -21.56 18.19 -13.58
C ASP A 648 -23.06 18.31 -13.24
N ILE A 649 -23.44 18.17 -11.96
CA ILE A 649 -24.85 18.18 -11.53
C ILE A 649 -25.46 19.58 -11.56
N THR A 650 -24.67 20.63 -11.32
CA THR A 650 -25.13 22.02 -11.42
C THR A 650 -24.99 22.56 -12.85
N ALA A 651 -24.31 21.83 -13.74
CA ALA A 651 -23.91 22.30 -15.07
C ALA A 651 -23.17 23.64 -15.03
N THR A 652 -22.31 23.83 -14.04
CA THR A 652 -21.48 25.03 -13.89
C THR A 652 -20.00 24.67 -14.14
N PRO A 653 -19.26 25.46 -14.92
CA PRO A 653 -17.86 25.17 -15.19
C PRO A 653 -17.01 25.34 -13.92
N LEU A 654 -15.89 24.60 -13.87
CA LEU A 654 -14.89 24.76 -12.81
C LEU A 654 -14.19 26.12 -12.92
N LYS A 655 -14.14 26.85 -11.81
CA LYS A 655 -13.39 28.11 -11.66
C LYS A 655 -11.98 27.83 -11.14
N MET A 656 -11.18 27.08 -11.92
CA MET A 656 -9.79 26.78 -11.57
C MET A 656 -8.85 26.77 -12.78
N ASP A 657 -7.56 26.97 -12.53
CA ASP A 657 -6.49 26.93 -13.53
C ASP A 657 -6.24 25.48 -13.96
N LEU A 658 -6.99 25.07 -14.98
CA LEU A 658 -6.86 23.78 -15.65
C LEU A 658 -5.92 23.87 -16.86
N LEU A 659 -5.13 24.94 -16.99
CA LEU A 659 -4.28 25.15 -18.16
C LEU A 659 -3.24 24.05 -18.31
N VAL A 660 -3.13 23.56 -19.54
CA VAL A 660 -2.13 22.60 -19.99
C VAL A 660 -0.87 23.36 -20.39
N TYR A 661 0.27 22.78 -20.08
CA TYR A 661 1.56 23.27 -20.56
C TYR A 661 1.61 23.33 -22.09
N GLY A 662 1.95 24.49 -22.67
CA GLY A 662 2.07 24.69 -24.13
C GLY A 662 1.44 25.99 -24.66
N GLY A 663 0.67 26.70 -23.83
CA GLY A 663 -0.02 27.94 -24.20
C GLY A 663 -1.15 27.71 -25.22
N PRO A 664 -1.79 28.77 -25.76
CA PRO A 664 -2.97 28.69 -26.64
C PRO A 664 -2.76 27.93 -27.96
N LYS A 665 -1.54 27.43 -28.24
CA LYS A 665 -1.24 26.57 -29.40
C LYS A 665 -1.48 25.09 -29.12
N ASP A 666 -1.42 24.67 -27.86
CA ASP A 666 -1.79 23.31 -27.46
C ASP A 666 -3.26 23.38 -27.02
N ASN A 667 -4.16 23.06 -27.94
CA ASN A 667 -5.59 23.38 -27.87
C ASN A 667 -6.33 22.50 -26.79
N ARG A 668 -5.62 21.97 -25.80
CA ARG A 668 -6.11 21.08 -24.73
C ARG A 668 -6.70 21.93 -23.61
N THR A 669 -8.01 21.89 -23.47
CA THR A 669 -8.70 22.43 -22.31
C THR A 669 -9.10 21.26 -21.41
N VAL A 670 -8.38 21.10 -20.30
CA VAL A 670 -8.82 20.22 -19.21
C VAL A 670 -10.06 20.86 -18.61
N THR A 671 -11.12 20.08 -18.46
CA THR A 671 -12.43 20.57 -17.95
C THR A 671 -12.84 19.93 -16.63
N ARG A 672 -12.07 18.93 -16.17
CA ARG A 672 -12.35 18.11 -15.01
C ARG A 672 -11.19 18.11 -14.02
N ALA A 673 -11.50 18.13 -12.74
CA ALA A 673 -10.55 18.00 -11.65
C ALA A 673 -9.89 16.62 -11.61
N ILE A 674 -10.59 15.55 -12.03
CA ILE A 674 -9.97 14.21 -12.10
C ILE A 674 -8.85 14.11 -13.13
N GLU A 675 -8.81 15.04 -14.08
CA GLU A 675 -7.77 15.14 -15.10
C GLU A 675 -6.65 16.12 -14.73
N MET A 676 -6.71 16.68 -13.51
CA MET A 676 -5.82 17.70 -12.99
C MET A 676 -4.66 17.04 -12.19
N PRO A 677 -3.42 17.06 -12.69
CA PRO A 677 -2.30 16.40 -12.03
C PRO A 677 -1.53 17.19 -10.97
N LEU A 678 -1.71 18.50 -10.79
CA LEU A 678 -0.95 19.30 -9.83
C LEU A 678 -1.35 18.95 -8.40
N SER A 679 -0.37 18.82 -7.49
CA SER A 679 -0.65 18.68 -6.05
C SER A 679 -1.21 19.97 -5.46
N ARG A 680 -0.84 21.13 -6.02
CA ARG A 680 -1.36 22.45 -5.66
C ARG A 680 -1.85 23.23 -6.88
N PRO A 681 -3.08 22.97 -7.35
CA PRO A 681 -3.70 23.80 -8.38
C PRO A 681 -4.08 25.19 -7.84
N ARG A 682 -4.35 26.13 -8.76
CA ARG A 682 -4.77 27.51 -8.44
C ARG A 682 -6.22 27.74 -8.88
N GLY A 683 -6.91 28.67 -8.21
CA GLY A 683 -8.27 29.11 -8.54
C GLY A 683 -9.28 28.94 -7.41
N ASP A 684 -10.49 29.47 -7.61
CA ASP A 684 -11.51 29.62 -6.56
C ASP A 684 -12.05 28.26 -6.09
N ASP A 685 -12.27 27.33 -7.03
CA ASP A 685 -12.82 26.00 -6.74
C ASP A 685 -11.78 25.05 -6.06
N THR A 686 -10.52 25.48 -5.89
CA THR A 686 -9.47 24.65 -5.27
C THR A 686 -9.64 24.45 -3.77
N TYR A 687 -10.50 25.23 -3.11
CA TYR A 687 -10.82 25.05 -1.69
C TYR A 687 -11.38 23.65 -1.39
N VAL A 688 -12.26 23.15 -2.26
CA VAL A 688 -12.84 21.78 -2.17
C VAL A 688 -11.73 20.75 -2.19
N LEU A 689 -10.76 20.89 -3.10
CA LEU A 689 -9.65 19.94 -3.21
C LEU A 689 -8.83 19.85 -1.92
N ARG A 690 -8.66 20.98 -1.23
CA ARG A 690 -7.93 21.05 0.04
C ARG A 690 -8.69 20.39 1.19
N ILE A 691 -9.98 20.70 1.37
CA ILE A 691 -10.76 20.20 2.52
C ILE A 691 -11.19 18.73 2.36
N PHE A 692 -11.21 18.21 1.13
CA PHE A 692 -11.45 16.80 0.82
C PHE A 692 -10.15 15.97 0.70
N ASP A 693 -9.04 16.49 1.24
CA ASP A 693 -7.75 15.80 1.40
C ASP A 693 -7.10 15.34 0.08
N LYS A 694 -7.09 16.21 -0.95
CA LYS A 694 -6.24 15.97 -2.13
C LYS A 694 -4.76 15.87 -1.68
N PRO A 695 -4.03 14.81 -2.07
CA PRO A 695 -2.63 14.64 -1.69
C PRO A 695 -1.76 15.83 -2.10
N GLN A 696 -0.93 16.26 -1.16
CA GLN A 696 0.08 17.30 -1.37
C GLN A 696 1.37 16.69 -1.98
N ARG A 697 1.51 15.36 -1.92
CA ARG A 697 2.60 14.54 -2.43
C ARG A 697 3.92 14.86 -1.78
N THR A 698 3.88 15.10 -0.47
CA THR A 698 5.04 15.49 0.32
C THR A 698 5.77 14.29 0.91
N GLN A 699 5.07 13.17 1.13
CA GLN A 699 5.55 11.91 1.70
C GLN A 699 5.57 10.78 0.67
N SER A 700 6.47 9.81 0.86
CA SER A 700 6.58 8.59 0.07
C SER A 700 5.60 7.53 0.58
N CYS A 701 4.29 7.80 0.53
CA CYS A 701 3.26 6.85 0.97
C CYS A 701 1.93 7.08 0.25
N ASP A 702 1.05 6.08 0.27
CA ASP A 702 -0.36 6.20 -0.13
C ASP A 702 -1.23 6.92 0.92
N CYS A 703 -0.64 7.24 2.08
CA CYS A 703 -1.32 7.67 3.28
C CYS A 703 -1.80 9.14 3.27
N GLU A 704 -1.38 9.96 2.30
CA GLU A 704 -1.85 11.35 2.20
C GLU A 704 -3.29 11.47 1.71
N ARG A 705 -3.79 10.47 0.98
CA ARG A 705 -5.17 10.47 0.50
C ARG A 705 -6.06 9.94 1.61
N SER A 706 -6.79 10.84 2.26
CA SER A 706 -7.75 10.48 3.32
C SER A 706 -9.18 10.50 2.81
N SER A 707 -9.99 9.55 3.27
CA SER A 707 -11.45 9.56 3.13
C SER A 707 -12.17 9.93 4.42
N MET A 708 -11.43 10.35 5.46
CA MET A 708 -12.00 10.67 6.76
C MET A 708 -12.91 11.91 6.67
N PRO A 709 -14.05 11.90 7.40
CA PRO A 709 -14.90 13.06 7.51
C PRO A 709 -14.21 14.16 8.34
N ASN A 710 -14.45 15.43 7.99
CA ASN A 710 -14.02 16.57 8.81
C ASN A 710 -15.07 17.69 8.82
N LEU A 711 -14.97 18.59 9.81
CA LEU A 711 -15.93 19.69 9.98
C LEU A 711 -15.97 20.64 8.78
N SER A 712 -14.83 20.92 8.16
CA SER A 712 -14.76 21.84 7.01
C SER A 712 -15.50 21.30 5.79
N GLN A 713 -15.49 19.99 5.57
CA GLN A 713 -16.29 19.33 4.52
C GLN A 713 -17.78 19.56 4.76
N SER A 714 -18.28 19.35 5.98
CA SER A 714 -19.67 19.61 6.31
C SER A 714 -20.02 21.08 6.14
N MET A 715 -19.22 22.00 6.72
CA MET A 715 -19.46 23.44 6.60
C MET A 715 -19.55 23.90 5.14
N TYR A 716 -18.70 23.35 4.26
CA TYR A 716 -18.77 23.65 2.83
C TYR A 716 -20.14 23.37 2.23
N PHE A 717 -20.74 22.21 2.52
CA PHE A 717 -22.06 21.85 2.02
C PHE A 717 -23.20 22.64 2.69
N TYR A 718 -23.03 23.04 3.95
CA TYR A 718 -24.07 23.73 4.69
C TYR A 718 -24.22 25.21 4.30
N ASN A 719 -23.12 25.95 4.10
CA ASN A 719 -23.19 27.40 3.99
C ASN A 719 -22.16 28.07 3.07
N ASP A 720 -21.40 27.32 2.27
CA ASP A 720 -20.42 27.95 1.37
C ASP A 720 -21.10 28.68 0.21
N THR A 721 -20.77 29.97 0.06
CA THR A 721 -21.34 30.82 -0.97
C THR A 721 -21.05 30.30 -2.38
N ALA A 722 -19.89 29.70 -2.62
CA ALA A 722 -19.56 29.20 -3.96
C ALA A 722 -20.43 28.00 -4.35
N LEU A 723 -20.82 27.15 -3.39
CA LEU A 723 -21.76 26.07 -3.65
C LEU A 723 -23.18 26.62 -3.91
N ILE A 724 -23.64 27.56 -3.09
CA ILE A 724 -24.96 28.19 -3.25
C ILE A 724 -25.06 28.91 -4.60
N GLU A 725 -24.02 29.62 -5.02
CA GLU A 725 -23.93 30.26 -6.34
C GLU A 725 -24.01 29.24 -7.49
N LYS A 726 -23.46 28.03 -7.33
CA LYS A 726 -23.56 26.98 -8.35
C LYS A 726 -24.97 26.41 -8.44
N ILE A 727 -25.66 26.23 -7.30
CA ILE A 727 -27.05 25.73 -7.25
C ILE A 727 -28.01 26.74 -7.88
N THR A 728 -27.85 28.03 -7.55
CA THR A 728 -28.74 29.14 -7.96
C THR A 728 -28.31 29.82 -9.27
N ALA A 729 -27.31 29.27 -9.96
CA ALA A 729 -26.76 29.85 -11.19
C ALA A 729 -27.86 30.03 -12.25
N PRO A 730 -28.09 31.25 -12.80
CA PRO A 730 -29.18 31.51 -13.74
C PRO A 730 -29.20 30.63 -15.01
N GLU A 731 -28.00 30.22 -15.45
CA GLU A 731 -27.77 29.32 -16.59
C GLU A 731 -27.40 27.89 -16.17
N GLY A 732 -27.50 27.60 -14.87
CA GLY A 732 -27.25 26.29 -14.27
C GLY A 732 -28.34 25.27 -14.58
N ARG A 733 -28.10 24.02 -14.17
CA ARG A 733 -28.97 22.88 -14.47
C ARG A 733 -30.36 23.05 -13.87
N LEU A 734 -30.45 23.45 -12.59
CA LEU A 734 -31.73 23.60 -11.92
C LEU A 734 -32.59 24.68 -12.58
N SER A 735 -32.03 25.86 -12.89
CA SER A 735 -32.77 26.94 -13.56
C SER A 735 -33.28 26.55 -14.95
N LYS A 736 -32.57 25.68 -15.68
CA LYS A 736 -33.04 25.10 -16.96
C LYS A 736 -34.16 24.09 -16.73
N LEU A 737 -33.96 23.13 -15.83
CA LEU A 737 -34.97 22.11 -15.51
C LEU A 737 -36.27 22.71 -14.98
N LEU A 738 -36.21 23.79 -14.18
CA LEU A 738 -37.40 24.51 -13.71
C LEU A 738 -38.22 25.12 -14.85
N LYS A 739 -37.57 25.54 -15.94
CA LYS A 739 -38.23 26.07 -17.16
C LYS A 739 -38.81 24.94 -18.01
N ASP A 740 -38.06 23.85 -18.16
CA ASP A 740 -38.36 22.78 -19.11
C ASP A 740 -39.32 21.71 -18.56
N VAL A 741 -39.32 21.49 -17.24
CA VAL A 741 -40.11 20.45 -16.57
C VAL A 741 -41.15 21.10 -15.66
N SER A 742 -42.42 21.03 -16.05
CA SER A 742 -43.54 21.62 -15.28
C SER A 742 -44.04 20.71 -14.16
N ASP A 743 -43.97 19.39 -14.32
CA ASP A 743 -44.35 18.44 -13.27
C ASP A 743 -43.30 18.38 -12.15
N ASN A 744 -43.73 18.64 -10.92
CA ASN A 744 -42.86 18.63 -9.75
C ASN A 744 -42.33 17.21 -9.45
N ASN A 745 -43.11 16.17 -9.73
CA ASN A 745 -42.71 14.80 -9.50
C ASN A 745 -41.60 14.37 -10.46
N ALA A 746 -41.77 14.66 -11.76
CA ALA A 746 -40.73 14.44 -12.76
C ALA A 746 -39.45 15.25 -12.47
N LEU A 747 -39.58 16.52 -12.06
CA LEU A 747 -38.44 17.35 -11.70
C LEU A 747 -37.69 16.80 -10.47
N LEU A 748 -38.42 16.35 -9.45
CA LEU A 748 -37.83 15.70 -8.29
C LEU A 748 -37.05 14.46 -8.69
N ASP A 749 -37.63 13.58 -9.50
CA ASP A 749 -36.97 12.37 -9.98
C ASP A 749 -35.71 12.68 -10.79
N GLU A 750 -35.71 13.74 -11.60
CA GLU A 750 -34.51 14.18 -12.32
C GLU A 750 -33.40 14.63 -11.35
N LEU A 751 -33.72 15.37 -10.29
CA LEU A 751 -32.73 15.76 -9.27
C LEU A 751 -32.17 14.56 -8.50
N TYR A 752 -33.02 13.59 -8.16
CA TYR A 752 -32.57 12.34 -7.53
C TYR A 752 -31.66 11.53 -8.45
N LEU A 753 -31.98 11.44 -9.76
CA LEU A 753 -31.12 10.75 -10.72
C LEU A 753 -29.77 11.45 -10.89
N LEU A 754 -29.77 12.78 -10.93
CA LEU A 754 -28.56 13.59 -11.02
C LEU A 754 -27.63 13.44 -9.82
N THR A 755 -28.19 13.38 -8.60
CA THR A 755 -27.41 13.41 -7.36
C THR A 755 -27.14 12.02 -6.81
N LEU A 756 -28.14 11.16 -6.78
CA LEU A 756 -28.13 9.85 -6.10
C LEU A 756 -28.19 8.66 -7.07
N ALA A 757 -28.34 8.90 -8.39
CA ALA A 757 -28.42 7.85 -9.42
C ALA A 757 -29.58 6.84 -9.21
N ARG A 758 -30.67 7.30 -8.61
CA ARG A 758 -31.94 6.58 -8.46
C ARG A 758 -33.10 7.57 -8.50
N VAL A 759 -34.34 7.09 -8.50
CA VAL A 759 -35.52 7.95 -8.32
C VAL A 759 -35.88 8.12 -6.84
N ALA A 760 -36.74 9.10 -6.54
CA ALA A 760 -37.23 9.31 -5.18
C ALA A 760 -38.11 8.13 -4.74
N THR A 761 -37.91 7.67 -3.50
CA THR A 761 -38.82 6.71 -2.86
C THR A 761 -40.20 7.34 -2.63
N SER A 762 -41.21 6.52 -2.35
CA SER A 762 -42.56 7.01 -2.03
C SER A 762 -42.57 7.97 -0.84
N LEU A 763 -41.82 7.64 0.22
CA LEU A 763 -41.68 8.49 1.41
C LEU A 763 -40.97 9.81 1.11
N GLU A 764 -39.86 9.77 0.37
CA GLU A 764 -39.14 10.98 -0.05
C GLU A 764 -40.02 11.89 -0.92
N ARG A 765 -40.83 11.31 -1.81
CA ARG A 765 -41.77 12.05 -2.66
C ARG A 765 -42.89 12.71 -1.84
N GLU A 766 -43.44 12.00 -0.87
CA GLU A 766 -44.44 12.55 0.05
C GLU A 766 -43.87 13.74 0.84
N GLN A 767 -42.67 13.58 1.40
CA GLN A 767 -41.98 14.62 2.15
C GLN A 767 -41.67 15.86 1.28
N ALA A 768 -41.15 15.65 0.07
CA ALA A 768 -40.87 16.73 -0.87
C ALA A 768 -42.16 17.46 -1.29
N THR A 769 -43.25 16.74 -1.57
CA THR A 769 -44.54 17.33 -1.94
C THR A 769 -45.10 18.17 -0.81
N LYS A 770 -45.04 17.67 0.43
CA LYS A 770 -45.47 18.41 1.62
C LYS A 770 -44.65 19.69 1.79
N TYR A 771 -43.34 19.61 1.65
CA TYR A 771 -42.46 20.78 1.75
C TYR A 771 -42.74 21.83 0.67
N LEU A 772 -42.85 21.41 -0.60
CA LEU A 772 -43.15 22.29 -1.73
C LEU A 772 -44.51 23.02 -1.60
N SER A 773 -45.45 22.48 -0.83
CA SER A 773 -46.73 23.15 -0.57
C SER A 773 -46.63 24.33 0.40
N GLY A 774 -45.54 24.43 1.18
CA GLY A 774 -45.35 25.44 2.22
C GLY A 774 -44.35 26.56 1.87
N VAL A 775 -43.66 26.48 0.73
CA VAL A 775 -42.68 27.48 0.28
C VAL A 775 -43.31 28.61 -0.54
N SER A 776 -42.65 29.76 -0.56
CA SER A 776 -43.19 30.97 -1.21
C SER A 776 -43.12 30.93 -2.73
N SER A 777 -42.15 30.18 -3.28
CA SER A 777 -42.02 29.99 -4.73
C SER A 777 -41.53 28.59 -5.10
N ARG A 778 -41.88 28.16 -6.31
CA ARG A 778 -41.41 26.87 -6.86
C ARG A 778 -39.89 26.81 -6.99
N ALA A 779 -39.26 27.92 -7.38
CA ALA A 779 -37.81 27.99 -7.56
C ALA A 779 -37.10 27.78 -6.21
N GLU A 780 -37.46 28.56 -5.20
CA GLU A 780 -36.95 28.44 -3.82
C GLU A 780 -37.10 27.02 -3.29
N GLY A 781 -38.29 26.42 -3.44
CA GLY A 781 -38.53 25.04 -2.98
C GLY A 781 -37.61 24.00 -3.62
N PHE A 782 -37.31 24.11 -4.91
CA PHE A 782 -36.40 23.18 -5.58
C PHE A 782 -34.92 23.51 -5.38
N GLU A 783 -34.56 24.77 -5.11
CA GLU A 783 -33.22 25.16 -4.66
C GLU A 783 -32.91 24.50 -3.31
N ASP A 784 -33.85 24.57 -2.36
CA ASP A 784 -33.73 23.96 -1.04
C ASP A 784 -33.71 22.41 -1.11
N LEU A 785 -34.54 21.81 -1.96
CA LEU A 785 -34.50 20.35 -2.18
C LEU A 785 -33.18 19.92 -2.83
N PHE A 786 -32.66 20.67 -3.81
CA PHE A 786 -31.38 20.35 -4.43
C PHE A 786 -30.24 20.47 -3.43
N TRP A 787 -30.21 21.55 -2.64
CA TRP A 787 -29.27 21.70 -1.53
C TRP A 787 -29.36 20.56 -0.51
N SER A 788 -30.58 20.13 -0.16
CA SER A 788 -30.82 19.02 0.76
C SER A 788 -30.24 17.70 0.22
N LEU A 789 -30.41 17.41 -1.08
CA LEU A 789 -29.84 16.23 -1.73
C LEU A 789 -28.31 16.22 -1.67
N LEU A 790 -27.67 17.37 -1.89
CA LEU A 790 -26.21 17.50 -1.80
C LEU A 790 -25.68 17.30 -0.37
N ASN A 791 -26.51 17.56 0.65
CA ASN A 791 -26.19 17.35 2.06
C ASN A 791 -26.51 15.92 2.54
N ARG A 792 -27.05 15.04 1.69
CA ARG A 792 -27.27 13.62 2.05
C ARG A 792 -25.93 12.91 2.13
N GLN A 793 -25.77 12.03 3.13
CA GLN A 793 -24.61 11.13 3.20
C GLN A 793 -24.46 10.30 1.92
N GLU A 794 -25.57 9.80 1.38
CA GLU A 794 -25.66 9.04 0.11
C GLU A 794 -25.04 9.79 -1.09
N PHE A 795 -25.10 11.13 -1.11
CA PHE A 795 -24.45 11.91 -2.14
C PHE A 795 -22.92 11.84 -2.02
N LEU A 796 -22.39 11.98 -0.80
CA LEU A 796 -20.96 12.11 -0.53
C LEU A 796 -20.20 10.78 -0.50
N VAL A 797 -20.91 9.66 -0.34
CA VAL A 797 -20.30 8.33 -0.22
C VAL A 797 -20.52 7.48 -1.45
N THR A 798 -19.61 6.54 -1.63
CA THR A 798 -19.71 5.39 -2.53
C THR A 798 -20.10 4.19 -1.68
N HIS A 799 -21.39 3.91 -1.66
CA HIS A 799 -22.04 2.84 -0.90
C HIS A 799 -22.20 1.55 -1.69
#